data_AF-M5UIA6-F1
#
_entry.id   AF-M5UIA6-F1
#
_cell.length_a   1.000
_cell.length_b   1.000
_cell.length_c   1.000
_cell.angle_alpha   90.00
_cell.angle_beta   90.00
_cell.angle_gamma   90.00
#
_symmetry.space_group_name_H-M   'P 1'
#
loop_
_entity.id
_entity.type
_entity.pdbx_description
1 polymer ?
#
loop_
_entity_poly.entity_id
_entity_poly.type
_entity_poly.pdbx_seq_one_letter_code
_entity_poly.pdbx_strand_id
1 'polypeptide(L)'
;MFRCHVDHDAQKKVFGYQAECDGSERRWSGGLFDEARRGWIWPSTQGRSREQFLRHEEQSKAAFAEPRIANALNRNGWNQFVVTCVDDVITIEVNGIQTVRFRDPTDSRGYIAIQHHGEKGQTYRFRNLFIKELPIVPAEDHATITVQEPVSIQRINDKVTLIDFGKVAFGNITMPVPSGRGTANVHFGEKMLDGRIDRNPPGTVRYGMTQVRRGQQLGTAIVPTPVDARNIVQSGVIYANPPAVLTPRSWKSVMPFRWVEIENLDADYPFEWIRRRAAYSSTWNDDASDFECSDETLNRIWELCKYSIKATSFAGVYVDGDRERIPYEADAYLNQISHYTTDDNVMMAARTFDWLMENGTWPTEWAPHMVFMAYAEWMYSGDDEWLAHRYESLKSKTLLHRSADDGLVRSAEMDRNRHDIVDWPKKERDGFVFTEINTVVNAFHIAALQRMATMADAIGKDDDAAKFNARIELATSSFHEKLFNQSTGLYRDGIGTDHSSIHANFFPLAFGLIPEENIAGVVDWLDDQDMRCSVYAAQYFMESLFNHGGEQKAIALMTADGDRSWKHMVDSGTTITWEAWDMKYKPNQDWNHAWGAAPANLLPRFVLGVEASSPGWKTANIRPCPGDLTYARGKVPTPKGPISIEWESQPSFTLSLTLPDDLEATLELPATDGDAEVTVNGQSVDANKVDSRWILNAPVKGHVIVKVNSLP
;
A
#
# COMPACT_ATOMS: atom_id res chain seq x y z
N MET A 1 -21.91 2.60 27.43
CA MET A 1 -22.01 1.17 27.82
C MET A 1 -21.87 0.29 26.59
N PHE A 2 -21.30 -0.90 26.75
CA PHE A 2 -21.07 -1.88 25.69
C PHE A 2 -21.22 -3.30 26.25
N ARG A 3 -21.67 -4.24 25.41
CA ARG A 3 -22.07 -5.60 25.83
C ARG A 3 -22.96 -5.59 27.09
N CYS A 4 -23.80 -4.56 27.23
CA CYS A 4 -24.66 -4.37 28.39
C CYS A 4 -26.00 -5.09 28.21
N HIS A 5 -26.70 -5.34 29.31
CA HIS A 5 -27.97 -6.06 29.32
C HIS A 5 -29.04 -5.23 30.00
N VAL A 6 -30.29 -5.55 29.69
CA VAL A 6 -31.47 -4.95 30.33
C VAL A 6 -32.06 -5.98 31.28
N ASP A 7 -32.24 -5.60 32.54
CA ASP A 7 -33.01 -6.38 33.49
C ASP A 7 -34.51 -6.18 33.20
N HIS A 8 -35.18 -7.23 32.73
CA HIS A 8 -36.60 -7.19 32.36
C HIS A 8 -37.54 -7.28 33.57
N ASP A 9 -37.07 -7.83 34.69
CA ASP A 9 -37.86 -8.02 35.91
C ASP A 9 -37.74 -6.81 36.85
N ALA A 10 -36.58 -6.15 36.85
CA ALA A 10 -36.37 -4.86 37.52
C ALA A 10 -36.61 -3.71 36.54
N GLN A 11 -37.88 -3.30 36.36
CA GLN A 11 -38.30 -2.21 35.48
C GLN A 11 -37.23 -1.12 35.30
N LYS A 12 -36.62 -1.07 34.10
CA LYS A 12 -35.71 0.00 33.61
C LYS A 12 -34.26 0.00 34.12
N LYS A 13 -33.69 -1.13 34.57
CA LYS A 13 -32.26 -1.17 34.95
C LYS A 13 -31.38 -1.76 33.84
N VAL A 14 -30.44 -0.96 33.32
CA VAL A 14 -29.35 -1.43 32.44
C VAL A 14 -28.13 -1.75 33.31
N PHE A 15 -27.44 -2.86 33.01
CA PHE A 15 -26.21 -3.26 33.70
C PHE A 15 -25.18 -3.79 32.70
N GLY A 16 -23.90 -3.77 33.03
CA GLY A 16 -22.83 -4.29 32.18
C GLY A 16 -21.70 -3.29 31.96
N TYR A 17 -20.82 -3.57 31.00
CA TYR A 17 -19.61 -2.79 30.83
C TYR A 17 -19.87 -1.35 30.37
N GLN A 18 -19.01 -0.47 30.86
CA GLN A 18 -19.03 0.96 30.62
C GLN A 18 -17.59 1.48 30.51
N ALA A 19 -17.36 2.28 29.46
CA ALA A 19 -16.24 3.20 29.40
C ALA A 19 -16.69 4.50 30.07
N GLU A 20 -16.08 4.84 31.21
CA GLU A 20 -16.50 5.97 32.02
C GLU A 20 -16.01 7.30 31.42
N CYS A 21 -16.86 8.32 31.41
CA CYS A 21 -16.45 9.70 31.20
C CYS A 21 -16.53 10.42 32.54
N ASP A 22 -15.39 10.63 33.17
CA ASP A 22 -15.29 11.16 34.52
C ASP A 22 -14.73 12.59 34.50
N GLY A 23 -15.65 13.55 34.61
CA GLY A 23 -15.34 14.98 34.67
C GLY A 23 -14.78 15.46 36.02
N SER A 24 -14.66 14.59 37.03
CA SER A 24 -14.22 14.99 38.37
C SER A 24 -12.69 15.04 38.52
N GLU A 25 -12.22 15.59 39.65
CA GLU A 25 -10.79 15.76 39.96
C GLU A 25 -10.00 14.45 40.13
N ARG A 26 -10.67 13.29 40.16
CA ARG A 26 -9.97 11.99 40.14
C ARG A 26 -9.45 11.62 38.74
N ARG A 27 -10.00 12.21 37.68
CA ARG A 27 -9.54 12.11 36.27
C ARG A 27 -9.49 10.67 35.74
N TRP A 28 -10.53 9.87 35.99
CA TRP A 28 -10.60 8.46 35.56
C TRP A 28 -11.36 8.23 34.23
N SER A 29 -11.40 9.23 33.37
CA SER A 29 -12.01 9.10 32.04
C SER A 29 -11.32 8.03 31.21
N GLY A 30 -12.11 7.20 30.54
CA GLY A 30 -11.65 6.01 29.83
C GLY A 30 -11.57 4.75 30.70
N GLY A 31 -11.79 4.85 32.01
CA GLY A 31 -11.79 3.70 32.90
C GLY A 31 -12.92 2.70 32.60
N LEU A 32 -12.64 1.41 32.85
CA LEU A 32 -13.58 0.30 32.72
C LEU A 32 -14.39 0.12 33.99
N PHE A 33 -15.69 0.37 33.86
CA PHE A 33 -16.68 0.21 34.91
C PHE A 33 -17.70 -0.87 34.51
N ASP A 34 -18.27 -1.56 35.50
CA ASP A 34 -19.34 -2.52 35.28
C ASP A 34 -20.59 -2.12 36.05
N GLU A 35 -21.43 -1.38 35.34
CA GLU A 35 -22.60 -0.67 35.87
C GLU A 35 -23.56 -1.63 36.54
N ALA A 36 -24.06 -1.21 37.72
CA ALA A 36 -25.07 -1.92 38.48
C ALA A 36 -24.74 -3.39 38.85
N ARG A 37 -23.48 -3.83 38.68
CA ARG A 37 -23.05 -5.23 38.87
C ARG A 37 -21.73 -5.34 39.65
N ARG A 38 -20.58 -5.12 39.01
CA ARG A 38 -19.24 -5.34 39.61
C ARG A 38 -18.45 -4.06 39.93
N GLY A 39 -18.93 -2.87 39.55
CA GLY A 39 -18.28 -1.62 39.91
C GLY A 39 -16.99 -1.36 39.12
N TRP A 40 -16.02 -0.66 39.71
CA TRP A 40 -14.77 -0.30 39.01
C TRP A 40 -13.90 -1.53 38.76
N ILE A 41 -13.57 -1.80 37.49
CA ILE A 41 -12.63 -2.85 37.10
C ILE A 41 -11.23 -2.24 36.92
N TRP A 42 -11.14 -1.10 36.22
CA TRP A 42 -9.88 -0.41 35.97
C TRP A 42 -10.12 1.10 35.82
N PRO A 43 -9.62 1.97 36.72
CA PRO A 43 -8.74 1.66 37.85
C PRO A 43 -9.45 0.92 38.99
N SER A 44 -8.84 -0.16 39.45
CA SER A 44 -9.30 -0.91 40.62
C SER A 44 -9.05 -0.09 41.88
N THR A 45 -10.05 0.05 42.76
CA THR A 45 -9.97 0.85 43.98
C THR A 45 -10.74 0.19 45.12
N GLN A 46 -10.08 0.01 46.27
CA GLN A 46 -10.72 -0.51 47.48
C GLN A 46 -11.99 0.30 47.84
N GLY A 47 -13.09 -0.40 48.13
CA GLY A 47 -14.40 0.20 48.41
C GLY A 47 -15.20 0.61 47.16
N ARG A 48 -14.61 0.55 45.96
CA ARG A 48 -15.27 0.83 44.66
C ARG A 48 -15.23 -0.35 43.69
N SER A 49 -14.33 -1.31 43.93
CA SER A 49 -14.11 -2.51 43.13
C SER A 49 -14.42 -3.77 43.93
N ARG A 50 -14.83 -4.85 43.24
CA ARG A 50 -14.90 -6.19 43.84
C ARG A 50 -13.50 -6.74 44.11
N GLU A 51 -13.41 -7.63 45.10
CA GLU A 51 -12.16 -8.22 45.59
C GLU A 51 -11.28 -8.81 44.46
N GLN A 52 -11.89 -9.50 43.50
CA GLN A 52 -11.17 -10.11 42.37
C GLN A 52 -10.35 -9.12 41.53
N PHE A 53 -10.71 -7.84 41.52
CA PHE A 53 -10.01 -6.82 40.74
C PHE A 53 -8.94 -6.09 41.55
N LEU A 54 -9.01 -6.11 42.89
CA LEU A 54 -8.07 -5.39 43.76
C LEU A 54 -6.61 -5.83 43.61
N ARG A 55 -6.35 -7.03 43.05
CA ARG A 55 -5.01 -7.45 42.62
C ARG A 55 -4.35 -6.51 41.60
N HIS A 56 -5.13 -5.68 40.92
CA HIS A 56 -4.68 -4.69 39.94
C HIS A 56 -4.68 -3.25 40.48
N GLU A 57 -5.00 -3.02 41.76
CA GLU A 57 -5.19 -1.67 42.31
C GLU A 57 -3.96 -0.78 42.15
N GLU A 58 -2.78 -1.25 42.55
CA GLU A 58 -1.53 -0.48 42.44
C GLU A 58 -1.21 -0.14 40.98
N GLN A 59 -1.18 -1.15 40.10
CA GLN A 59 -0.88 -0.98 38.68
C GLN A 59 -1.85 -0.03 37.97
N SER A 60 -3.14 -0.19 38.23
CA SER A 60 -4.18 0.57 37.54
C SER A 60 -4.27 2.02 38.02
N LYS A 61 -4.03 2.28 39.32
CA LYS A 61 -3.91 3.65 39.84
C LYS A 61 -2.65 4.34 39.31
N ALA A 62 -1.52 3.64 39.22
CA ALA A 62 -0.30 4.18 38.65
C ALA A 62 -0.51 4.60 37.18
N ALA A 63 -1.19 3.77 36.38
CA ALA A 63 -1.54 4.11 35.00
C ALA A 63 -2.41 5.38 34.92
N PHE A 64 -3.47 5.49 35.74
CA PHE A 64 -4.35 6.68 35.73
C PHE A 64 -3.73 7.92 36.40
N ALA A 65 -2.61 7.78 37.10
CA ALA A 65 -1.83 8.92 37.60
C ALA A 65 -0.84 9.45 36.55
N GLU A 66 -0.54 8.69 35.49
CA GLU A 66 0.33 9.13 34.41
C GLU A 66 -0.29 10.35 33.70
N PRO A 67 0.43 11.48 33.56
CA PRO A 67 -0.12 12.69 32.95
C PRO A 67 -0.71 12.45 31.56
N ARG A 68 -0.14 11.53 30.77
CA ARG A 68 -0.64 11.18 29.44
C ARG A 68 -2.06 10.63 29.49
N ILE A 69 -2.38 9.77 30.47
CA ILE A 69 -3.73 9.18 30.65
C ILE A 69 -4.63 10.16 31.41
N ALA A 70 -4.16 10.73 32.51
CA ALA A 70 -4.94 11.64 33.36
C ALA A 70 -5.41 12.91 32.62
N ASN A 71 -4.64 13.38 31.64
CA ASN A 71 -4.98 14.54 30.82
C ASN A 71 -5.65 14.17 29.48
N ALA A 72 -5.94 12.89 29.21
CA ALA A 72 -6.48 12.47 27.91
C ALA A 72 -7.85 13.11 27.60
N LEU A 73 -8.69 13.36 28.61
CA LEU A 73 -9.98 14.02 28.44
C LEU A 73 -9.85 15.54 28.27
N ASN A 74 -10.37 16.07 27.16
CA ASN A 74 -10.63 17.49 26.98
C ASN A 74 -11.99 17.88 27.58
N ARG A 75 -12.00 18.37 28.81
CA ARG A 75 -13.25 18.72 29.54
C ARG A 75 -14.12 19.76 28.83
N ASN A 76 -13.52 20.68 28.08
CA ASN A 76 -14.23 21.81 27.48
C ASN A 76 -14.38 21.68 25.95
N GLY A 77 -14.15 20.48 25.41
CA GLY A 77 -14.18 20.24 23.98
C GLY A 77 -14.75 18.88 23.60
N TRP A 78 -14.66 18.57 22.32
CA TRP A 78 -15.04 17.25 21.81
C TRP A 78 -14.01 16.20 22.24
N ASN A 79 -14.50 15.02 22.59
CA ASN A 79 -13.67 13.88 22.93
C ASN A 79 -14.04 12.71 22.01
N GLN A 80 -13.03 11.97 21.56
CA GLN A 80 -13.20 10.69 20.89
C GLN A 80 -12.99 9.58 21.91
N PHE A 81 -13.98 8.70 22.03
CA PHE A 81 -13.86 7.45 22.78
C PHE A 81 -13.87 6.31 21.77
N VAL A 82 -12.87 5.43 21.85
CA VAL A 82 -12.81 4.19 21.05
C VAL A 82 -12.87 3.02 22.02
N VAL A 83 -13.87 2.17 21.86
CA VAL A 83 -14.03 0.95 22.67
C VAL A 83 -13.93 -0.25 21.74
N THR A 84 -12.89 -1.05 21.92
CA THR A 84 -12.59 -2.22 21.08
C THR A 84 -12.77 -3.48 21.90
N CYS A 85 -13.57 -4.41 21.40
CA CYS A 85 -13.83 -5.69 22.05
C CYS A 85 -13.54 -6.84 21.10
N VAL A 86 -12.43 -7.55 21.28
CA VAL A 86 -12.06 -8.74 20.50
C VAL A 86 -12.04 -9.94 21.45
N ASP A 87 -12.91 -10.91 21.20
CA ASP A 87 -13.20 -12.01 22.13
C ASP A 87 -13.49 -11.50 23.55
N ASP A 88 -12.64 -11.81 24.53
CA ASP A 88 -12.70 -11.39 25.93
C ASP A 88 -11.76 -10.23 26.27
N VAL A 89 -11.05 -9.65 25.28
CA VAL A 89 -10.17 -8.49 25.47
C VAL A 89 -10.92 -7.19 25.17
N ILE A 90 -10.91 -6.29 26.14
CA ILE A 90 -11.56 -4.98 26.10
C ILE A 90 -10.47 -3.90 26.17
N THR A 91 -10.48 -3.01 25.17
CA THR A 91 -9.61 -1.84 25.10
C THR A 91 -10.46 -0.57 25.10
N ILE A 92 -10.04 0.46 25.85
CA ILE A 92 -10.69 1.78 25.85
C ILE A 92 -9.63 2.85 25.61
N GLU A 93 -9.88 3.71 24.63
CA GLU A 93 -9.05 4.86 24.31
C GLU A 93 -9.84 6.16 24.42
N VAL A 94 -9.16 7.22 24.85
CA VAL A 94 -9.69 8.58 24.91
C VAL A 94 -8.73 9.49 24.16
N ASN A 95 -9.21 10.14 23.10
CA ASN A 95 -8.43 11.03 22.23
C ASN A 95 -7.09 10.41 21.76
N GLY A 96 -7.13 9.14 21.34
CA GLY A 96 -5.97 8.38 20.86
C GLY A 96 -5.03 7.86 21.96
N ILE A 97 -5.40 8.02 23.24
CA ILE A 97 -4.64 7.50 24.37
C ILE A 97 -5.32 6.25 24.91
N GLN A 98 -4.67 5.09 24.83
CA GLN A 98 -5.16 3.86 25.46
C GLN A 98 -5.13 3.99 26.98
N THR A 99 -6.31 3.95 27.59
CA THR A 99 -6.51 4.08 29.04
C THR A 99 -6.74 2.73 29.72
N VAL A 100 -7.33 1.77 28.99
CA VAL A 100 -7.60 0.41 29.46
C VAL A 100 -7.20 -0.59 28.38
N ARG A 101 -6.59 -1.70 28.81
CA ARG A 101 -6.57 -2.97 28.08
C ARG A 101 -6.72 -4.11 29.09
N PHE A 102 -7.89 -4.74 29.12
CA PHE A 102 -8.25 -5.70 30.16
C PHE A 102 -8.93 -6.93 29.57
N ARG A 103 -8.62 -8.12 30.10
CA ARG A 103 -9.26 -9.38 29.67
C ARG A 103 -10.34 -9.77 30.66
N ASP A 104 -11.59 -9.81 30.22
CA ASP A 104 -12.75 -10.19 31.04
C ASP A 104 -13.82 -10.94 30.21
N PRO A 105 -13.96 -12.27 30.38
CA PRO A 105 -14.86 -13.10 29.57
C PRO A 105 -16.32 -13.04 30.01
N THR A 106 -16.69 -12.20 31.00
CA THR A 106 -18.03 -12.22 31.62
C THR A 106 -19.16 -12.01 30.61
N ASP A 107 -19.01 -11.07 29.69
CA ASP A 107 -19.99 -10.85 28.62
C ASP A 107 -19.28 -10.85 27.27
N SER A 108 -19.69 -11.76 26.39
CA SER A 108 -19.23 -11.84 25.00
C SER A 108 -20.16 -11.10 24.03
N ARG A 109 -21.38 -10.75 24.45
CA ARG A 109 -22.39 -10.03 23.66
C ARG A 109 -23.34 -9.24 24.55
N GLY A 110 -24.02 -8.25 23.97
CA GLY A 110 -25.05 -7.45 24.62
C GLY A 110 -25.38 -6.21 23.79
N TYR A 111 -26.13 -5.29 24.37
CA TYR A 111 -26.50 -4.00 23.76
C TYR A 111 -25.37 -2.98 23.86
N ILE A 112 -25.47 -1.94 23.03
CA ILE A 112 -24.70 -0.71 23.12
C ILE A 112 -25.67 0.38 23.56
N ALA A 113 -25.27 1.16 24.56
CA ALA A 113 -26.10 2.21 25.12
C ALA A 113 -25.28 3.44 25.52
N ILE A 114 -25.86 4.62 25.36
CA ILE A 114 -25.35 5.86 25.92
C ILE A 114 -25.98 6.02 27.30
N GLN A 115 -25.14 6.12 28.34
CA GLN A 115 -25.59 6.38 29.70
C GLN A 115 -25.08 7.76 30.14
N HIS A 116 -25.93 8.51 30.81
CA HIS A 116 -25.60 9.81 31.39
C HIS A 116 -25.93 9.79 32.88
N HIS A 117 -24.94 10.13 33.71
CA HIS A 117 -25.03 10.10 35.18
C HIS A 117 -25.40 11.46 35.82
N GLY A 118 -25.84 12.44 35.02
CA GLY A 118 -26.60 13.56 35.58
C GLY A 118 -25.78 14.62 36.30
N GLU A 119 -24.68 15.13 35.73
CA GLU A 119 -24.11 16.39 36.24
C GLU A 119 -25.14 17.51 36.04
N LYS A 120 -25.61 18.07 37.16
CA LYS A 120 -26.64 19.12 37.14
C LYS A 120 -26.08 20.38 36.46
N GLY A 121 -26.77 20.85 35.43
CA GLY A 121 -26.48 22.12 34.75
C GLY A 121 -25.63 22.00 33.47
N GLN A 122 -25.21 20.79 33.08
CA GLN A 122 -24.41 20.58 31.88
C GLN A 122 -25.22 20.01 30.71
N THR A 123 -24.82 20.34 29.48
CA THR A 123 -25.35 19.74 28.25
C THR A 123 -24.33 18.78 27.66
N TYR A 124 -24.70 17.51 27.53
CA TYR A 124 -23.88 16.51 26.84
C TYR A 124 -24.35 16.37 25.40
N ARG A 125 -23.40 16.36 24.46
CA ARG A 125 -23.67 16.16 23.03
C ARG A 125 -22.87 14.98 22.54
N PHE A 126 -23.52 14.13 21.75
CA PHE A 126 -22.91 12.99 21.08
C PHE A 126 -22.99 13.23 19.58
N ARG A 127 -21.91 12.88 18.86
CA ARG A 127 -21.84 12.90 17.40
C ARG A 127 -20.93 11.77 16.94
N ASN A 128 -21.00 11.39 15.66
CA ASN A 128 -20.08 10.46 15.04
C ASN A 128 -20.04 9.08 15.75
N LEU A 129 -21.24 8.54 16.05
CA LEU A 129 -21.37 7.22 16.67
C LEU A 129 -21.37 6.16 15.58
N PHE A 130 -20.36 5.30 15.62
CA PHE A 130 -20.21 4.20 14.68
C PHE A 130 -20.03 2.90 15.44
N ILE A 131 -20.58 1.82 14.88
CA ILE A 131 -20.37 0.46 15.34
C ILE A 131 -19.68 -0.28 14.21
N LYS A 132 -18.59 -0.95 14.57
CA LYS A 132 -17.76 -1.71 13.64
C LYS A 132 -17.66 -3.15 14.15
N GLU A 133 -18.11 -4.10 13.34
CA GLU A 133 -17.96 -5.51 13.64
C GLU A 133 -16.51 -5.95 13.37
N LEU A 134 -15.94 -6.73 14.27
CA LEU A 134 -14.55 -7.20 14.21
C LEU A 134 -14.50 -8.74 14.29
N PRO A 135 -13.53 -9.38 13.61
CA PRO A 135 -12.57 -8.76 12.70
C PRO A 135 -13.24 -8.36 11.38
N ILE A 136 -12.77 -7.26 10.77
CA ILE A 136 -13.19 -6.96 9.39
C ILE A 136 -12.51 -7.97 8.48
N VAL A 137 -13.26 -8.48 7.52
CA VAL A 137 -12.75 -9.36 6.46
C VAL A 137 -13.07 -8.70 5.12
N PRO A 138 -12.25 -7.76 4.61
CA PRO A 138 -12.61 -6.95 3.43
C PRO A 138 -12.93 -7.78 2.18
N ALA A 139 -12.29 -8.94 2.05
CA ALA A 139 -12.55 -9.89 0.97
C ALA A 139 -13.98 -10.49 0.99
N GLU A 140 -14.77 -10.38 2.06
CA GLU A 140 -16.17 -10.84 2.08
C GLU A 140 -17.04 -10.03 1.11
N ASP A 141 -16.77 -8.74 0.97
CA ASP A 141 -17.57 -7.81 0.14
C ASP A 141 -16.87 -7.44 -1.18
N HIS A 142 -15.54 -7.58 -1.25
CA HIS A 142 -14.74 -6.97 -2.32
C HIS A 142 -13.88 -7.94 -3.11
N ALA A 143 -13.91 -9.23 -2.79
CA ALA A 143 -13.17 -10.24 -3.52
C ALA A 143 -14.06 -11.45 -3.80
N THR A 144 -13.72 -12.20 -4.84
CA THR A 144 -14.49 -13.36 -5.27
C THR A 144 -13.58 -14.52 -5.65
N ILE A 145 -14.14 -15.73 -5.61
CA ILE A 145 -13.46 -16.94 -6.08
C ILE A 145 -13.79 -17.16 -7.56
N THR A 146 -12.76 -17.08 -8.39
CA THR A 146 -12.78 -17.50 -9.79
C THR A 146 -12.31 -18.94 -9.91
N VAL A 147 -13.10 -19.76 -10.61
CA VAL A 147 -12.78 -21.16 -10.88
C VAL A 147 -11.93 -21.25 -12.15
N GLN A 148 -10.80 -21.96 -12.09
CA GLN A 148 -9.83 -22.08 -13.18
C GLN A 148 -9.52 -23.55 -13.47
N GLU A 149 -9.40 -23.87 -14.75
CA GLU A 149 -9.01 -25.20 -15.22
C GLU A 149 -7.48 -25.35 -15.19
N PRO A 150 -6.96 -26.59 -15.06
CA PRO A 150 -5.54 -26.86 -15.27
C PRO A 150 -5.10 -26.47 -16.67
N VAL A 151 -3.90 -25.87 -16.77
CA VAL A 151 -3.21 -25.64 -18.05
C VAL A 151 -2.54 -26.93 -18.52
N SER A 152 -2.01 -27.74 -17.59
CA SER A 152 -1.50 -29.07 -17.92
C SER A 152 -1.66 -30.05 -16.76
N ILE A 153 -1.72 -31.33 -17.10
CA ILE A 153 -1.79 -32.46 -16.17
C ILE A 153 -0.78 -33.51 -16.63
N GLN A 154 0.16 -33.87 -15.76
CA GLN A 154 1.22 -34.80 -16.06
C GLN A 154 1.28 -35.91 -15.01
N ARG A 155 1.15 -37.16 -15.45
CA ARG A 155 1.44 -38.32 -14.60
C ARG A 155 2.95 -38.48 -14.49
N ILE A 156 3.51 -38.19 -13.32
CA ILE A 156 4.96 -38.31 -13.07
C ILE A 156 5.36 -39.78 -12.92
N ASN A 157 4.53 -40.57 -12.24
CA ASN A 157 4.63 -42.02 -12.13
C ASN A 157 3.28 -42.61 -11.66
N ASP A 158 3.22 -43.92 -11.44
CA ASP A 158 2.02 -44.65 -11.04
C ASP A 158 1.35 -44.16 -9.75
N LYS A 159 2.00 -43.30 -8.96
CA LYS A 159 1.47 -42.79 -7.69
C LYS A 159 1.34 -41.28 -7.64
N VAL A 160 1.84 -40.53 -8.62
CA VAL A 160 1.95 -39.06 -8.56
C VAL A 160 1.48 -38.43 -9.86
N THR A 161 0.52 -37.51 -9.74
CA THR A 161 0.12 -36.60 -10.83
C THR A 161 0.46 -35.17 -10.44
N LEU A 162 1.12 -34.45 -11.34
CA LEU A 162 1.38 -33.01 -11.26
C LEU A 162 0.34 -32.25 -12.10
N ILE A 163 -0.14 -31.14 -11.58
CA ILE A 163 -1.14 -30.26 -12.21
C ILE A 163 -0.56 -28.84 -12.19
N ASP A 164 -0.52 -28.19 -13.35
CA ASP A 164 -0.07 -26.80 -13.50
C ASP A 164 -1.26 -25.89 -13.82
N PHE A 165 -1.43 -24.81 -13.06
CA PHE A 165 -2.43 -23.76 -13.31
C PHE A 165 -1.85 -22.52 -14.03
N GLY A 166 -0.62 -22.61 -14.55
CA GLY A 166 0.04 -21.62 -15.40
C GLY A 166 0.66 -20.44 -14.66
N LYS A 167 -0.05 -19.85 -13.71
CA LYS A 167 0.43 -18.72 -12.88
C LYS A 167 0.14 -18.97 -11.40
N VAL A 168 0.93 -18.41 -10.50
CA VAL A 168 0.64 -18.39 -9.05
C VAL A 168 -0.61 -17.55 -8.80
N ALA A 169 -1.56 -18.07 -8.00
CA ALA A 169 -2.69 -17.30 -7.51
C ALA A 169 -3.04 -17.73 -6.08
N PHE A 170 -3.59 -16.80 -5.30
CA PHE A 170 -4.07 -17.07 -3.95
C PHE A 170 -5.37 -17.86 -4.04
N GLY A 171 -5.40 -19.07 -3.50
CA GLY A 171 -6.59 -19.90 -3.63
C GLY A 171 -6.50 -21.23 -2.92
N ASN A 172 -7.40 -22.12 -3.31
CA ASN A 172 -7.34 -23.55 -3.01
C ASN A 172 -7.86 -24.35 -4.22
N ILE A 173 -8.14 -25.65 -4.07
CA ILE A 173 -8.73 -26.44 -5.17
C ILE A 173 -10.07 -27.04 -4.79
N THR A 174 -10.85 -27.38 -5.81
CA THR A 174 -11.91 -28.39 -5.73
C THR A 174 -11.49 -29.63 -6.49
N MET A 175 -11.82 -30.80 -5.95
CA MET A 175 -11.59 -32.08 -6.60
C MET A 175 -12.75 -33.05 -6.35
N PRO A 176 -13.05 -33.98 -7.28
CA PRO A 176 -13.97 -35.09 -7.02
C PRO A 176 -13.54 -35.88 -5.79
N VAL A 177 -14.47 -36.22 -4.89
CA VAL A 177 -14.16 -37.03 -3.70
C VAL A 177 -13.65 -38.39 -4.16
N PRO A 178 -12.40 -38.78 -3.84
CA PRO A 178 -11.87 -40.05 -4.33
C PRO A 178 -12.56 -41.23 -3.66
N SER A 179 -12.92 -42.24 -4.45
CA SER A 179 -13.56 -43.45 -3.94
C SER A 179 -12.57 -44.37 -3.22
N GLY A 180 -13.04 -45.17 -2.27
CA GLY A 180 -12.25 -46.24 -1.64
C GLY A 180 -11.82 -45.97 -0.20
N ARG A 181 -10.75 -46.65 0.25
CA ARG A 181 -10.20 -46.54 1.62
C ARG A 181 -8.85 -45.82 1.61
N GLY A 182 -8.53 -45.12 2.68
CA GLY A 182 -7.24 -44.42 2.87
C GLY A 182 -7.33 -42.93 2.59
N THR A 183 -6.19 -42.31 2.26
CA THR A 183 -6.06 -40.87 2.02
C THR A 183 -5.25 -40.59 0.76
N ALA A 184 -5.61 -39.53 0.04
CA ALA A 184 -4.76 -38.90 -0.96
C ALA A 184 -4.00 -37.72 -0.31
N ASN A 185 -2.76 -37.51 -0.71
CA ASN A 185 -2.00 -36.31 -0.30
C ASN A 185 -2.10 -35.29 -1.43
N VAL A 186 -2.54 -34.09 -1.12
CA VAL A 186 -2.60 -32.96 -2.06
C VAL A 186 -1.56 -31.95 -1.63
N HIS A 187 -0.53 -31.78 -2.45
CA HIS A 187 0.55 -30.82 -2.25
C HIS A 187 0.29 -29.57 -3.09
N PHE A 188 0.56 -28.39 -2.53
CA PHE A 188 0.47 -27.10 -3.18
C PHE A 188 1.85 -26.44 -3.16
N GLY A 189 2.24 -25.73 -4.22
CA GLY A 189 3.52 -25.03 -4.22
C GLY A 189 3.69 -23.91 -5.25
N GLU A 190 4.61 -23.01 -4.93
CA GLU A 190 5.07 -21.90 -5.78
C GLU A 190 6.43 -22.15 -6.45
N LYS A 191 7.10 -23.25 -6.11
CA LYS A 191 8.44 -23.56 -6.62
C LYS A 191 8.56 -25.04 -6.99
N MET A 192 9.23 -25.29 -8.11
CA MET A 192 9.64 -26.63 -8.54
C MET A 192 11.11 -26.92 -8.16
N LEU A 193 11.42 -28.20 -7.98
CA LEU A 193 12.75 -28.76 -7.82
C LEU A 193 12.76 -30.15 -8.49
N ASP A 194 13.64 -30.37 -9.45
CA ASP A 194 13.82 -31.65 -10.15
C ASP A 194 12.52 -32.27 -10.70
N GLY A 195 11.68 -31.44 -11.34
CA GLY A 195 10.42 -31.86 -11.96
C GLY A 195 9.29 -32.18 -10.96
N ARG A 196 9.49 -31.86 -9.67
CA ARG A 196 8.51 -32.01 -8.59
C ARG A 196 8.28 -30.68 -7.87
N ILE A 197 7.18 -30.56 -7.12
CA ILE A 197 7.01 -29.44 -6.19
C ILE A 197 8.11 -29.50 -5.13
N ASP A 198 8.80 -28.37 -4.93
CA ASP A 198 9.78 -28.22 -3.86
C ASP A 198 9.07 -28.25 -2.50
N ARG A 199 9.32 -29.31 -1.73
CA ARG A 199 8.68 -29.53 -0.42
C ARG A 199 9.40 -28.85 0.74
N ASN A 200 10.59 -28.30 0.47
CA ASN A 200 11.36 -27.52 1.41
C ASN A 200 11.91 -26.27 0.71
N PRO A 201 11.01 -25.43 0.17
CA PRO A 201 11.43 -24.26 -0.57
C PRO A 201 12.12 -23.27 0.39
N PRO A 202 13.01 -22.40 -0.13
CA PRO A 202 13.79 -21.52 0.72
C PRO A 202 12.93 -20.39 1.31
N GLY A 203 13.28 -19.96 2.52
CA GLY A 203 12.70 -18.76 3.12
C GLY A 203 11.20 -18.88 3.38
N THR A 204 10.41 -17.99 2.76
CA THR A 204 8.95 -17.94 2.90
C THR A 204 8.20 -18.28 1.61
N VAL A 205 8.89 -18.80 0.60
CA VAL A 205 8.27 -19.37 -0.60
C VAL A 205 7.34 -20.51 -0.18
N ARG A 206 6.12 -20.56 -0.72
CA ARG A 206 5.05 -21.38 -0.16
C ARG A 206 5.05 -22.82 -0.67
N TYR A 207 4.92 -23.73 0.30
CA TYR A 207 4.59 -25.13 0.14
C TYR A 207 3.58 -25.53 1.21
N GLY A 208 2.63 -26.39 0.86
CA GLY A 208 1.65 -26.92 1.80
C GLY A 208 1.15 -28.30 1.38
N MET A 209 0.70 -29.10 2.34
CA MET A 209 0.08 -30.40 2.07
C MET A 209 -1.19 -30.60 2.90
N THR A 210 -2.25 -31.05 2.24
CA THR A 210 -3.53 -31.43 2.85
C THR A 210 -3.87 -32.87 2.52
N GLN A 211 -4.29 -33.64 3.53
CA GLN A 211 -4.76 -35.00 3.34
C GLN A 211 -6.27 -35.04 3.06
N VAL A 212 -6.67 -35.71 2.00
CA VAL A 212 -8.06 -35.91 1.61
C VAL A 212 -8.46 -37.36 1.88
N ARG A 213 -9.51 -37.59 2.67
CA ARG A 213 -10.02 -38.94 2.95
C ARG A 213 -10.77 -39.49 1.74
N ARG A 214 -10.45 -40.74 1.38
CA ARG A 214 -11.20 -41.52 0.39
C ARG A 214 -12.48 -42.05 1.05
N GLY A 215 -13.59 -42.09 0.30
CA GLY A 215 -14.89 -42.46 0.86
C GLY A 215 -15.89 -43.02 -0.14
N GLN A 216 -17.11 -43.24 0.34
CA GLN A 216 -18.26 -43.65 -0.50
C GLN A 216 -19.14 -42.47 -0.92
N GLN A 217 -18.88 -41.27 -0.38
CA GLN A 217 -19.61 -40.06 -0.76
C GLN A 217 -19.21 -39.64 -2.18
N LEU A 218 -20.23 -39.44 -3.02
CA LEU A 218 -20.08 -38.84 -4.34
C LEU A 218 -20.14 -37.32 -4.21
N GLY A 219 -19.43 -36.61 -5.09
CA GLY A 219 -19.46 -35.16 -5.19
C GLY A 219 -18.06 -34.54 -5.31
N THR A 220 -18.02 -33.21 -5.18
CA THR A 220 -16.80 -32.42 -5.25
C THR A 220 -16.53 -31.77 -3.90
N ALA A 221 -15.31 -31.86 -3.40
CA ALA A 221 -14.90 -31.25 -2.14
C ALA A 221 -13.92 -30.10 -2.37
N ILE A 222 -14.03 -29.04 -1.57
CA ILE A 222 -12.99 -28.01 -1.43
C ILE A 222 -11.86 -28.63 -0.60
N VAL A 223 -10.65 -28.65 -1.15
CA VAL A 223 -9.44 -29.05 -0.43
C VAL A 223 -8.74 -27.79 0.07
N PRO A 224 -8.86 -27.45 1.36
CA PRO A 224 -8.19 -26.27 1.90
C PRO A 224 -6.68 -26.41 1.80
N THR A 225 -5.99 -25.28 1.69
CA THR A 225 -4.54 -25.22 1.88
C THR A 225 -4.21 -25.21 3.38
N PRO A 226 -2.99 -25.56 3.81
CA PRO A 226 -2.62 -25.42 5.23
C PRO A 226 -2.73 -23.97 5.71
N VAL A 227 -3.16 -23.79 6.96
CA VAL A 227 -3.20 -22.47 7.61
C VAL A 227 -1.80 -22.13 8.13
N ASP A 228 -1.29 -20.95 7.76
CA ASP A 228 -0.14 -20.35 8.40
C ASP A 228 -0.58 -19.51 9.60
N ALA A 229 0.07 -19.70 10.74
CA ALA A 229 -0.26 -18.97 11.96
C ALA A 229 -0.13 -17.46 11.80
N ARG A 230 0.83 -16.97 10.98
CA ARG A 230 1.05 -15.55 10.73
C ARG A 230 -0.17 -14.88 10.09
N ASN A 231 -0.87 -15.59 9.21
CA ASN A 231 -2.00 -15.05 8.45
C ASN A 231 -3.31 -14.99 9.24
N ILE A 232 -3.31 -15.39 10.51
CA ILE A 232 -4.50 -15.41 11.36
C ILE A 232 -4.32 -14.64 12.68
N VAL A 233 -3.18 -13.98 12.88
CA VAL A 233 -2.93 -13.17 14.09
C VAL A 233 -3.79 -11.91 14.06
N GLN A 234 -4.63 -11.74 15.09
CA GLN A 234 -5.52 -10.58 15.27
C GLN A 234 -5.19 -9.73 16.53
N SER A 235 -4.18 -10.13 17.31
CA SER A 235 -3.92 -9.61 18.66
C SER A 235 -2.72 -8.65 18.76
N GLY A 236 -2.32 -8.07 17.64
CA GLY A 236 -1.14 -7.21 17.54
C GLY A 236 -1.30 -5.85 18.23
N VAL A 237 -0.17 -5.27 18.66
CA VAL A 237 -0.12 -3.89 19.18
C VAL A 237 0.02 -2.96 17.96
N ILE A 238 -0.84 -1.94 17.87
CA ILE A 238 -0.73 -0.86 16.88
C ILE A 238 0.71 -0.30 16.98
N TYR A 239 1.42 -0.16 15.86
CA TYR A 239 2.85 0.20 15.79
C TYR A 239 3.88 -0.87 16.20
N ALA A 240 3.49 -2.12 16.52
CA ALA A 240 4.44 -3.22 16.68
C ALA A 240 4.23 -4.32 15.63
N ASN A 241 3.01 -4.84 15.52
CA ASN A 241 2.59 -5.80 14.50
C ASN A 241 1.09 -5.57 14.25
N PRO A 242 0.66 -5.05 13.10
CA PRO A 242 -0.77 -4.92 12.77
C PRO A 242 -1.47 -6.30 12.69
N PRO A 243 -2.81 -6.35 12.77
CA PRO A 243 -3.54 -7.59 12.52
C PRO A 243 -3.38 -8.02 11.05
N ALA A 244 -3.22 -9.32 10.83
CA ALA A 244 -3.28 -9.88 9.48
C ALA A 244 -4.69 -9.73 8.89
N VAL A 245 -4.79 -9.50 7.60
CA VAL A 245 -6.08 -9.47 6.90
C VAL A 245 -6.56 -10.89 6.70
N LEU A 246 -7.70 -11.22 7.31
CA LEU A 246 -8.30 -12.53 7.20
C LEU A 246 -8.97 -12.71 5.83
N THR A 247 -9.20 -13.97 5.45
CA THR A 247 -10.00 -14.34 4.27
C THR A 247 -11.34 -14.93 4.71
N PRO A 248 -12.40 -14.86 3.87
CA PRO A 248 -13.73 -15.35 4.21
C PRO A 248 -13.74 -16.81 4.67
N ARG A 249 -14.46 -17.11 5.76
CA ARG A 249 -14.57 -18.50 6.28
C ARG A 249 -15.17 -19.46 5.26
N SER A 250 -16.08 -18.95 4.42
CA SER A 250 -16.73 -19.71 3.34
C SER A 250 -15.75 -20.20 2.27
N TRP A 251 -14.60 -19.53 2.10
CA TRP A 251 -13.60 -19.93 1.13
C TRP A 251 -12.76 -21.11 1.58
N LYS A 252 -12.74 -21.37 2.90
CA LYS A 252 -11.67 -22.13 3.59
C LYS A 252 -10.32 -21.42 3.44
N SER A 253 -9.26 -21.97 4.01
CA SER A 253 -7.91 -21.43 3.85
C SER A 253 -7.48 -21.43 2.38
N VAL A 254 -6.79 -20.35 2.03
CA VAL A 254 -6.18 -20.12 0.73
C VAL A 254 -4.68 -19.85 0.92
N MET A 255 -3.87 -20.15 -0.08
CA MET A 255 -2.45 -19.81 -0.15
C MET A 255 -2.09 -19.50 -1.61
N PRO A 256 -0.99 -18.78 -1.91
CA PRO A 256 -0.50 -18.65 -3.28
C PRO A 256 0.09 -20.00 -3.72
N PHE A 257 -0.34 -20.48 -4.88
CA PHE A 257 0.29 -21.63 -5.55
C PHE A 257 0.04 -21.58 -7.06
N ARG A 258 0.96 -22.21 -7.80
CA ARG A 258 0.79 -22.51 -9.23
C ARG A 258 0.57 -23.99 -9.46
N TRP A 259 1.31 -24.83 -8.75
CA TRP A 259 1.31 -26.27 -8.96
C TRP A 259 0.59 -27.01 -7.85
N VAL A 260 -0.02 -28.13 -8.23
CA VAL A 260 -0.56 -29.14 -7.33
C VAL A 260 0.02 -30.51 -7.67
N GLU A 261 0.54 -31.23 -6.69
CA GLU A 261 0.85 -32.66 -6.82
C GLU A 261 -0.14 -33.48 -6.01
N ILE A 262 -0.67 -34.55 -6.61
CA ILE A 262 -1.55 -35.48 -5.91
C ILE A 262 -0.93 -36.86 -5.89
N GLU A 263 -0.78 -37.39 -4.67
CA GLU A 263 -0.29 -38.74 -4.42
C GLU A 263 -1.41 -39.70 -4.04
N ASN A 264 -1.19 -40.99 -4.32
CA ASN A 264 -2.05 -42.11 -3.90
C ASN A 264 -3.45 -42.11 -4.55
N LEU A 265 -3.55 -41.58 -5.76
CA LEU A 265 -4.72 -41.73 -6.64
C LEU A 265 -4.34 -42.47 -7.92
N ASP A 266 -5.22 -43.38 -8.32
CA ASP A 266 -5.08 -44.24 -9.49
C ASP A 266 -5.19 -43.42 -10.80
N ALA A 267 -4.74 -43.99 -11.92
CA ALA A 267 -4.66 -43.27 -13.20
C ALA A 267 -6.04 -42.98 -13.83
N ASP A 268 -7.07 -43.72 -13.43
CA ASP A 268 -8.46 -43.53 -13.83
C ASP A 268 -9.21 -42.46 -13.01
N TYR A 269 -8.56 -41.87 -12.01
CA TYR A 269 -9.12 -40.72 -11.30
C TYR A 269 -9.23 -39.52 -12.25
N PRO A 270 -10.38 -38.80 -12.26
CA PRO A 270 -10.62 -37.69 -13.19
C PRO A 270 -9.87 -36.42 -12.77
N PHE A 271 -8.55 -36.38 -12.95
CA PHE A 271 -7.70 -35.23 -12.63
C PHE A 271 -8.12 -33.98 -13.40
N GLU A 272 -8.66 -34.14 -14.61
CA GLU A 272 -9.19 -33.08 -15.45
C GLU A 272 -10.44 -32.39 -14.89
N TRP A 273 -11.04 -32.92 -13.81
CA TRP A 273 -12.15 -32.27 -13.08
C TRP A 273 -11.67 -31.48 -11.87
N ILE A 274 -10.37 -31.48 -11.57
CA ILE A 274 -9.80 -30.62 -10.55
C ILE A 274 -9.87 -29.18 -11.06
N ARG A 275 -10.26 -28.26 -10.18
CA ARG A 275 -10.31 -26.84 -10.48
C ARG A 275 -9.59 -26.06 -9.39
N ARG A 276 -8.82 -25.04 -9.78
CA ARG A 276 -8.33 -24.04 -8.82
C ARG A 276 -9.44 -23.03 -8.54
N ARG A 277 -9.57 -22.68 -7.27
CA ARG A 277 -10.43 -21.62 -6.75
C ARG A 277 -9.52 -20.45 -6.38
N ALA A 278 -9.26 -19.57 -7.34
CA ALA A 278 -8.39 -18.41 -7.18
C ALA A 278 -9.19 -17.18 -6.74
N ALA A 279 -8.68 -16.45 -5.75
CA ALA A 279 -9.29 -15.24 -5.22
C ALA A 279 -8.71 -13.99 -5.90
N TYR A 280 -9.59 -13.09 -6.32
CA TYR A 280 -9.24 -11.78 -6.90
C TYR A 280 -10.25 -10.73 -6.43
N SER A 281 -9.94 -9.44 -6.62
CA SER A 281 -10.94 -8.37 -6.54
C SER A 281 -12.16 -8.73 -7.38
N SER A 282 -13.36 -8.52 -6.82
CA SER A 282 -14.62 -8.85 -7.51
C SER A 282 -14.91 -7.95 -8.70
N THR A 283 -14.21 -6.81 -8.79
CA THR A 283 -14.38 -5.80 -9.82
C THR A 283 -13.23 -5.74 -10.82
N TRP A 284 -12.23 -6.62 -10.69
CA TRP A 284 -11.05 -6.58 -11.58
C TRP A 284 -11.45 -6.73 -13.05
N ASN A 285 -11.02 -5.78 -13.88
CA ASN A 285 -11.22 -5.81 -15.32
C ASN A 285 -9.89 -6.05 -16.05
N ASP A 286 -9.73 -7.26 -16.62
CA ASP A 286 -8.52 -7.62 -17.38
C ASP A 286 -8.30 -6.74 -18.63
N ASP A 287 -9.37 -6.19 -19.18
CA ASP A 287 -9.36 -5.35 -20.38
C ASP A 287 -9.24 -3.85 -20.07
N ALA A 288 -9.14 -3.43 -18.81
CA ALA A 288 -9.10 -2.00 -18.45
C ALA A 288 -7.85 -1.27 -18.96
N SER A 289 -6.73 -1.98 -19.05
CA SER A 289 -5.41 -1.45 -19.38
C SER A 289 -4.69 -2.29 -20.41
N ASP A 290 -3.81 -1.67 -21.20
CA ASP A 290 -2.97 -2.35 -22.19
C ASP A 290 -1.63 -1.62 -22.36
N PHE A 291 -0.56 -2.36 -22.69
CA PHE A 291 0.76 -1.80 -22.96
C PHE A 291 1.56 -2.73 -23.88
N GLU A 292 2.17 -2.14 -24.90
CA GLU A 292 3.10 -2.79 -25.81
C GLU A 292 4.15 -1.78 -26.28
N CYS A 293 5.40 -2.19 -26.42
CA CYS A 293 6.47 -1.40 -27.00
C CYS A 293 7.42 -2.26 -27.84
N SER A 294 8.38 -1.61 -28.48
CA SER A 294 9.38 -2.27 -29.33
C SER A 294 10.36 -3.21 -28.59
N ASP A 295 10.39 -3.21 -27.26
CA ASP A 295 11.22 -4.12 -26.46
C ASP A 295 10.37 -5.23 -25.82
N GLU A 296 10.57 -6.46 -26.29
CA GLU A 296 9.84 -7.64 -25.81
C GLU A 296 10.09 -7.96 -24.33
N THR A 297 11.24 -7.58 -23.77
CA THR A 297 11.53 -7.76 -22.35
C THR A 297 10.68 -6.81 -21.52
N LEU A 298 10.57 -5.54 -21.92
CA LEU A 298 9.67 -4.58 -21.26
C LEU A 298 8.21 -5.02 -21.32
N ASN A 299 7.75 -5.55 -22.46
CA ASN A 299 6.39 -6.10 -22.59
C ASN A 299 6.14 -7.21 -21.57
N ARG A 300 7.10 -8.16 -21.43
CA ARG A 300 7.03 -9.24 -20.42
C ARG A 300 7.10 -8.72 -18.99
N ILE A 301 7.88 -7.67 -18.73
CA ILE A 301 7.97 -7.00 -17.43
C ILE A 301 6.62 -6.39 -17.06
N TRP A 302 5.98 -5.65 -17.98
CA TRP A 302 4.68 -5.06 -17.72
C TRP A 302 3.61 -6.13 -17.44
N GLU A 303 3.57 -7.20 -18.23
CA GLU A 303 2.65 -8.33 -18.01
C GLU A 303 2.82 -9.00 -16.64
N LEU A 304 4.07 -9.21 -16.20
CA LEU A 304 4.37 -9.70 -14.86
C LEU A 304 3.83 -8.73 -13.80
N CYS A 305 4.06 -7.43 -13.96
CA CYS A 305 3.68 -6.42 -12.99
C CYS A 305 2.16 -6.23 -12.93
N LYS A 306 1.45 -6.10 -14.06
CA LYS A 306 -0.03 -6.03 -14.13
C LYS A 306 -0.66 -7.25 -13.46
N TYR A 307 -0.17 -8.46 -13.75
CA TYR A 307 -0.69 -9.66 -13.10
C TYR A 307 -0.38 -9.71 -11.60
N SER A 308 0.73 -9.13 -11.16
CA SER A 308 1.08 -9.06 -9.73
C SER A 308 0.09 -8.18 -8.94
N ILE A 309 -0.33 -7.05 -9.51
CA ILE A 309 -1.38 -6.20 -8.94
C ILE A 309 -2.71 -6.97 -8.86
N LYS A 310 -3.07 -7.69 -9.93
CA LYS A 310 -4.27 -8.54 -9.94
C LYS A 310 -4.23 -9.60 -8.84
N ALA A 311 -3.16 -10.39 -8.80
CA ALA A 311 -3.06 -11.57 -7.93
C ALA A 311 -3.02 -11.20 -6.45
N THR A 312 -2.43 -10.04 -6.11
CA THR A 312 -2.32 -9.56 -4.72
C THR A 312 -3.59 -8.86 -4.22
N SER A 313 -4.60 -8.64 -5.07
CA SER A 313 -5.90 -8.04 -4.70
C SER A 313 -6.83 -8.96 -3.89
N PHE A 314 -6.45 -10.22 -3.68
CA PHE A 314 -7.28 -11.28 -3.08
C PHE A 314 -7.86 -10.96 -1.69
N ALA A 315 -7.22 -10.04 -0.95
CA ALA A 315 -7.59 -9.69 0.42
C ALA A 315 -8.64 -8.56 0.50
N GLY A 316 -8.99 -7.92 -0.62
CA GLY A 316 -9.95 -6.81 -0.67
C GLY A 316 -9.39 -5.45 -0.21
N VAL A 317 -8.15 -5.44 0.29
CA VAL A 317 -7.26 -4.31 0.61
C VAL A 317 -5.84 -4.69 0.19
N TYR A 318 -4.94 -3.72 0.01
CA TYR A 318 -3.55 -4.01 -0.35
C TYR A 318 -2.80 -4.59 0.85
N VAL A 319 -2.27 -5.80 0.68
CA VAL A 319 -1.39 -6.46 1.65
C VAL A 319 0.00 -6.65 1.04
N ASP A 320 1.02 -6.81 1.89
CA ASP A 320 2.40 -7.14 1.50
C ASP A 320 2.46 -8.33 0.53
N GLY A 321 1.84 -9.43 0.93
CA GLY A 321 1.85 -10.69 0.21
C GLY A 321 1.26 -11.78 1.10
N ASP A 322 1.70 -13.02 0.93
CA ASP A 322 1.24 -14.12 1.77
C ASP A 322 1.99 -14.24 3.08
N ARG A 323 3.21 -13.69 3.20
CA ARG A 323 4.03 -13.91 4.40
C ARG A 323 3.33 -13.43 5.67
N GLU A 324 2.87 -12.19 5.67
CA GLU A 324 2.22 -11.56 6.83
C GLU A 324 0.74 -11.29 6.56
N ARG A 325 0.37 -10.95 5.31
CA ARG A 325 -0.96 -10.47 4.92
C ARG A 325 -1.33 -9.19 5.66
N ILE A 326 -0.37 -8.29 5.77
CA ILE A 326 -0.49 -7.02 6.48
C ILE A 326 -0.37 -5.88 5.47
N PRO A 327 -1.30 -4.91 5.47
CA PRO A 327 -1.09 -3.65 4.77
C PRO A 327 0.05 -2.86 5.43
N TYR A 328 1.02 -2.45 4.63
CA TYR A 328 2.07 -1.48 5.00
C TYR A 328 1.93 -0.25 4.10
N GLU A 329 2.20 0.94 4.64
CA GLU A 329 1.87 2.20 3.99
C GLU A 329 2.66 2.43 2.68
N ALA A 330 3.94 2.07 2.63
CA ALA A 330 4.72 2.15 1.38
C ALA A 330 4.23 1.16 0.33
N ASP A 331 4.06 -0.10 0.73
CA ASP A 331 3.57 -1.18 -0.13
C ASP A 331 2.20 -0.81 -0.72
N ALA A 332 1.31 -0.29 0.12
CA ALA A 332 -0.03 0.13 -0.27
C ALA A 332 0.00 1.33 -1.21
N TYR A 333 0.91 2.30 -1.03
CA TYR A 333 1.07 3.42 -1.96
C TYR A 333 1.57 2.95 -3.33
N LEU A 334 2.59 2.09 -3.38
CA LEU A 334 3.14 1.54 -4.63
C LEU A 334 2.10 0.66 -5.35
N ASN A 335 1.34 -0.13 -4.59
CA ASN A 335 0.23 -0.91 -5.13
C ASN A 335 -0.89 0.01 -5.65
N GLN A 336 -1.25 1.07 -4.91
CA GLN A 336 -2.27 2.04 -5.30
C GLN A 336 -1.98 2.69 -6.66
N ILE A 337 -0.78 3.26 -6.83
CA ILE A 337 -0.42 3.94 -8.09
C ILE A 337 -0.31 2.96 -9.26
N SER A 338 0.06 1.70 -8.99
CA SER A 338 0.05 0.62 -9.99
C SER A 338 -1.37 0.21 -10.35
N HIS A 339 -2.25 0.06 -9.37
CA HIS A 339 -3.65 -0.28 -9.57
C HIS A 339 -4.39 0.75 -10.41
N TYR A 340 -4.12 2.05 -10.21
CA TYR A 340 -4.66 3.15 -11.02
C TYR A 340 -4.33 3.07 -12.52
N THR A 341 -3.28 2.35 -12.88
CA THR A 341 -2.87 2.19 -14.28
C THR A 341 -3.26 0.83 -14.87
N THR A 342 -3.75 -0.10 -14.04
CA THR A 342 -4.03 -1.48 -14.47
C THR A 342 -5.50 -1.88 -14.44
N ASP A 343 -6.34 -1.21 -13.65
CA ASP A 343 -7.77 -1.52 -13.49
C ASP A 343 -8.62 -0.24 -13.55
N ASP A 344 -9.92 -0.36 -13.83
CA ASP A 344 -10.86 0.78 -13.90
C ASP A 344 -11.70 0.92 -12.61
N ASN A 345 -11.66 -0.06 -11.70
CA ASN A 345 -12.28 0.02 -10.38
C ASN A 345 -11.24 -0.06 -9.24
N VAL A 346 -10.84 1.12 -8.77
CA VAL A 346 -9.69 1.26 -7.87
C VAL A 346 -10.07 1.65 -6.44
N MET A 347 -11.34 1.49 -6.05
CA MET A 347 -11.85 1.80 -4.71
C MET A 347 -11.14 1.04 -3.57
N MET A 348 -10.36 0.01 -3.89
CA MET A 348 -9.48 -0.68 -2.95
C MET A 348 -8.45 0.26 -2.29
N ALA A 349 -8.02 1.31 -3.01
CA ALA A 349 -7.10 2.32 -2.47
C ALA A 349 -7.69 3.05 -1.25
N ALA A 350 -8.87 3.66 -1.42
CA ALA A 350 -9.58 4.33 -0.33
C ALA A 350 -9.86 3.41 0.87
N ARG A 351 -10.24 2.14 0.63
CA ARG A 351 -10.45 1.15 1.71
C ARG A 351 -9.16 0.80 2.45
N THR A 352 -8.06 0.65 1.72
CA THR A 352 -6.74 0.35 2.29
C THR A 352 -6.24 1.54 3.10
N PHE A 353 -6.46 2.76 2.63
CA PHE A 353 -6.18 3.98 3.38
C PHE A 353 -6.90 3.98 4.74
N ASP A 354 -8.21 3.73 4.75
CA ASP A 354 -8.98 3.69 6.00
C ASP A 354 -8.49 2.57 6.94
N TRP A 355 -8.11 1.42 6.40
CA TRP A 355 -7.50 0.34 7.19
C TRP A 355 -6.20 0.77 7.85
N LEU A 356 -5.27 1.38 7.11
CA LEU A 356 -3.96 1.83 7.58
C LEU A 356 -4.05 3.00 8.57
N MET A 357 -5.08 3.85 8.44
CA MET A 357 -5.34 4.89 9.44
C MET A 357 -5.65 4.31 10.82
N GLU A 358 -6.27 3.14 10.88
CA GLU A 358 -6.55 2.42 12.13
C GLU A 358 -5.43 1.45 12.55
N ASN A 359 -4.70 0.90 11.58
CA ASN A 359 -3.75 -0.19 11.78
C ASN A 359 -2.34 0.17 11.29
N GLY A 360 -1.91 1.41 11.55
CA GLY A 360 -0.63 1.93 11.10
C GLY A 360 0.58 1.16 11.66
N THR A 361 1.68 1.25 10.93
CA THR A 361 2.93 0.51 11.22
C THR A 361 4.01 1.45 11.79
N TRP A 362 5.24 0.95 11.99
CA TRP A 362 6.28 1.63 12.78
C TRP A 362 7.30 2.51 12.03
N PRO A 363 7.62 2.32 10.73
CA PRO A 363 8.68 3.11 10.10
C PRO A 363 8.35 4.59 9.90
N THR A 364 9.40 5.40 10.05
CA THR A 364 9.32 6.85 9.97
C THR A 364 8.81 7.30 8.61
N GLU A 365 9.39 6.79 7.53
CA GLU A 365 9.08 7.19 6.15
C GLU A 365 7.74 6.63 5.66
N TRP A 366 7.25 5.52 6.23
CA TRP A 366 5.94 4.94 5.91
C TRP A 366 4.78 5.83 6.37
N ALA A 367 4.91 6.58 7.47
CA ALA A 367 3.86 7.51 7.88
C ALA A 367 3.54 8.57 6.79
N PRO A 368 4.51 9.32 6.21
CA PRO A 368 4.30 10.19 5.06
C PRO A 368 3.60 9.56 3.85
N HIS A 369 3.76 8.25 3.60
CA HIS A 369 3.05 7.60 2.48
C HIS A 369 1.53 7.67 2.65
N MET A 370 0.99 7.77 3.87
CA MET A 370 -0.46 8.02 4.05
C MET A 370 -0.90 9.34 3.42
N VAL A 371 -0.06 10.39 3.51
CA VAL A 371 -0.33 11.67 2.84
C VAL A 371 -0.27 11.48 1.32
N PHE A 372 0.67 10.67 0.83
CA PHE A 372 0.82 10.39 -0.60
C PHE A 372 -0.36 9.61 -1.14
N MET A 373 -0.85 8.61 -0.39
CA MET A 373 -2.03 7.82 -0.73
C MET A 373 -3.28 8.70 -0.81
N ALA A 374 -3.50 9.59 0.17
CA ALA A 374 -4.65 10.50 0.14
C ALA A 374 -4.57 11.50 -1.02
N TYR A 375 -3.38 12.04 -1.28
CA TYR A 375 -3.15 12.93 -2.42
C TYR A 375 -3.40 12.21 -3.75
N ALA A 376 -2.89 10.98 -3.93
CA ALA A 376 -3.10 10.20 -5.15
C ALA A 376 -4.57 9.81 -5.35
N GLU A 377 -5.29 9.45 -4.27
CA GLU A 377 -6.73 9.18 -4.33
C GLU A 377 -7.54 10.42 -4.71
N TRP A 378 -7.19 11.59 -4.15
CA TRP A 378 -7.83 12.85 -4.52
C TRP A 378 -7.51 13.26 -5.97
N MET A 379 -6.25 13.11 -6.41
CA MET A 379 -5.86 13.37 -7.79
C MET A 379 -6.61 12.46 -8.77
N TYR A 380 -6.80 11.19 -8.41
CA TYR A 380 -7.54 10.24 -9.22
C TYR A 380 -9.05 10.54 -9.22
N SER A 381 -9.69 10.58 -8.05
CA SER A 381 -11.15 10.68 -7.91
C SER A 381 -11.72 12.08 -8.10
N GLY A 382 -10.97 13.13 -7.73
CA GLY A 382 -11.46 14.50 -7.63
C GLY A 382 -12.44 14.73 -6.47
N ASP A 383 -12.51 13.82 -5.50
CA ASP A 383 -13.48 13.88 -4.41
C ASP A 383 -12.97 14.74 -3.22
N ASP A 384 -13.32 16.02 -3.26
CA ASP A 384 -13.00 16.99 -2.20
C ASP A 384 -13.71 16.67 -0.87
N GLU A 385 -14.90 16.06 -0.91
CA GLU A 385 -15.65 15.69 0.31
C GLU A 385 -14.97 14.51 1.02
N TRP A 386 -14.55 13.50 0.26
CA TRP A 386 -13.76 12.38 0.78
C TRP A 386 -12.47 12.86 1.45
N LEU A 387 -11.76 13.78 0.80
CA LEU A 387 -10.54 14.39 1.31
C LEU A 387 -10.81 15.21 2.58
N ALA A 388 -11.82 16.08 2.56
CA ALA A 388 -12.14 16.97 3.68
C ALA A 388 -12.43 16.21 4.98
N HIS A 389 -13.12 15.06 4.90
CA HIS A 389 -13.40 14.21 6.05
C HIS A 389 -12.16 13.55 6.67
N ARG A 390 -11.08 13.39 5.89
CA ARG A 390 -9.85 12.69 6.31
C ARG A 390 -8.69 13.62 6.60
N TYR A 391 -8.71 14.83 6.05
CA TYR A 391 -7.60 15.77 6.05
C TYR A 391 -6.98 16.03 7.44
N GLU A 392 -7.80 16.25 8.48
CA GLU A 392 -7.25 16.55 9.82
C GLU A 392 -6.41 15.40 10.39
N SER A 393 -6.76 14.16 10.08
CA SER A 393 -6.02 12.99 10.56
C SER A 393 -4.64 12.84 9.89
N LEU A 394 -4.50 13.32 8.65
CA LEU A 394 -3.25 13.28 7.88
C LEU A 394 -2.15 14.16 8.48
N LYS A 395 -2.50 15.22 9.23
CA LYS A 395 -1.50 16.06 9.92
C LYS A 395 -0.57 15.26 10.82
N SER A 396 -1.09 14.19 11.46
CA SER A 396 -0.30 13.28 12.30
C SER A 396 0.75 12.48 11.53
N LYS A 397 0.56 12.31 10.21
CA LYS A 397 1.39 11.52 9.31
C LYS A 397 2.51 12.33 8.64
N THR A 398 2.61 13.62 8.94
CA THR A 398 3.60 14.53 8.35
C THR A 398 4.95 14.54 9.07
N LEU A 399 5.10 13.89 10.22
CA LEU A 399 6.28 14.00 11.11
C LEU A 399 6.50 15.39 11.75
N LEU A 400 5.55 16.34 11.63
CA LEU A 400 5.68 17.68 12.21
C LEU A 400 6.02 17.68 13.72
N HIS A 401 5.52 16.71 14.47
CA HIS A 401 5.79 16.59 15.91
C HIS A 401 7.28 16.32 16.26
N ARG A 402 8.10 15.91 15.28
CA ARG A 402 9.57 15.72 15.40
C ARG A 402 10.37 16.85 14.76
N SER A 403 9.71 17.81 14.13
CA SER A 403 10.34 18.88 13.35
C SER A 403 10.72 20.06 14.25
N ALA A 404 11.98 20.50 14.21
CA ALA A 404 12.54 21.56 15.08
C ALA A 404 12.32 22.98 14.51
N ASP A 405 12.80 24.02 15.18
CA ASP A 405 12.56 25.42 14.75
C ASP A 405 13.05 25.71 13.32
N ASP A 406 14.03 24.97 12.80
CA ASP A 406 14.57 25.11 11.45
C ASP A 406 13.80 24.35 10.36
N GLY A 407 12.64 23.75 10.67
CA GLY A 407 11.87 23.03 9.66
C GLY A 407 12.20 21.55 9.51
N LEU A 408 13.34 21.10 10.04
CA LEU A 408 13.83 19.75 9.80
C LEU A 408 13.46 18.79 10.94
N VAL A 409 13.09 17.56 10.58
CA VAL A 409 12.84 16.43 11.48
C VAL A 409 14.13 16.00 12.15
N ARG A 410 14.05 15.75 13.47
CA ARG A 410 15.10 15.14 14.28
C ARG A 410 14.78 13.67 14.54
N SER A 411 15.75 12.81 14.29
CA SER A 411 15.69 11.38 14.58
C SER A 411 16.44 11.08 15.87
N ALA A 412 15.70 10.66 16.89
CA ALA A 412 16.28 10.22 18.14
C ALA A 412 17.06 8.91 17.92
N GLU A 413 17.86 8.52 18.90
CA GLU A 413 18.65 7.28 18.82
C GLU A 413 17.80 6.04 18.50
N MET A 414 16.62 5.94 19.11
CA MET A 414 15.67 4.86 18.83
C MET A 414 15.20 4.88 17.37
N ASP A 415 14.90 6.05 16.82
CA ASP A 415 14.43 6.19 15.45
C ASP A 415 15.52 5.75 14.46
N ARG A 416 16.75 6.24 14.64
CA ARG A 416 17.90 5.87 13.79
C ARG A 416 18.19 4.36 13.78
N ASN A 417 17.94 3.70 14.91
CA ASN A 417 18.22 2.27 15.06
C ASN A 417 17.07 1.36 14.58
N ARG A 418 15.84 1.86 14.56
CA ARG A 418 14.63 1.02 14.40
C ARG A 418 13.59 1.54 13.43
N HIS A 419 13.32 2.85 13.39
CA HIS A 419 12.18 3.42 12.68
C HIS A 419 12.57 4.06 11.34
N ASP A 420 13.72 4.73 11.28
CA ASP A 420 14.23 5.29 10.03
C ASP A 420 14.76 4.14 9.17
N ILE A 421 14.13 3.93 8.03
CA ILE A 421 14.42 2.78 7.18
C ILE A 421 15.27 3.13 5.96
N VAL A 422 15.05 4.28 5.30
CA VAL A 422 15.62 4.66 3.98
C VAL A 422 15.27 3.69 2.85
N ASP A 423 15.57 2.40 3.04
CA ASP A 423 15.32 1.32 2.11
C ASP A 423 15.18 -0.04 2.84
N TRP A 424 14.58 -1.01 2.16
CA TRP A 424 14.30 -2.34 2.65
C TRP A 424 14.63 -3.46 1.65
N PRO A 425 15.40 -4.49 2.02
CA PRO A 425 15.98 -4.75 3.34
C PRO A 425 17.19 -3.85 3.65
N LYS A 426 17.68 -3.91 4.91
CA LYS A 426 18.82 -3.08 5.37
C LYS A 426 20.06 -3.05 4.47
N LYS A 427 20.30 -4.14 3.72
CA LYS A 427 21.45 -4.27 2.81
C LYS A 427 21.32 -3.44 1.53
N GLU A 428 20.12 -2.96 1.20
CA GLU A 428 19.86 -2.18 -0.01
C GLU A 428 19.95 -0.66 0.22
N ARG A 429 20.36 -0.23 1.41
CA ARG A 429 20.47 1.20 1.76
C ARG A 429 21.70 1.88 1.18
N ASP A 430 22.42 1.20 0.29
CA ASP A 430 23.63 1.76 -0.31
C ASP A 430 24.66 2.28 0.72
N GLY A 431 24.80 1.62 1.87
CA GLY A 431 25.71 2.07 2.93
C GLY A 431 25.28 3.32 3.71
N PHE A 432 24.03 3.76 3.58
CA PHE A 432 23.48 4.98 4.20
C PHE A 432 23.90 5.17 5.67
N VAL A 433 24.44 6.33 5.99
CA VAL A 433 24.92 6.70 7.32
C VAL A 433 23.88 7.52 8.08
N PHE A 434 23.20 6.90 9.05
CA PHE A 434 22.17 7.55 9.86
C PHE A 434 22.75 8.54 10.87
N THR A 435 22.19 9.75 10.92
CA THR A 435 22.46 10.81 11.88
C THR A 435 21.16 11.37 12.46
N GLU A 436 21.24 12.39 13.32
CA GLU A 436 20.04 13.05 13.85
C GLU A 436 19.19 13.73 12.77
N ILE A 437 19.81 14.21 11.69
CA ILE A 437 19.13 14.90 10.59
C ILE A 437 19.51 14.18 9.31
N ASN A 438 18.62 13.29 8.87
CA ASN A 438 18.80 12.45 7.69
C ASN A 438 18.14 13.08 6.46
N THR A 439 18.80 12.99 5.31
CA THR A 439 18.33 13.52 4.04
C THR A 439 17.02 12.86 3.60
N VAL A 440 16.96 11.53 3.59
CA VAL A 440 15.76 10.82 3.12
C VAL A 440 14.55 11.09 4.02
N VAL A 441 14.70 11.01 5.34
CA VAL A 441 13.60 11.31 6.29
C VAL A 441 13.06 12.73 6.09
N ASN A 442 13.94 13.71 5.91
CA ASN A 442 13.52 15.09 5.69
C ASN A 442 12.94 15.31 4.28
N ALA A 443 13.39 14.58 3.26
CA ALA A 443 12.79 14.63 1.93
C ALA A 443 11.32 14.16 1.97
N PHE A 444 11.04 13.03 2.63
CA PHE A 444 9.66 12.55 2.85
C PHE A 444 8.81 13.52 3.67
N HIS A 445 9.40 14.14 4.71
CA HIS A 445 8.73 15.17 5.51
C HIS A 445 8.27 16.34 4.63
N ILE A 446 9.18 16.94 3.87
CA ILE A 446 8.89 18.11 3.04
C ILE A 446 7.88 17.74 1.94
N ALA A 447 8.06 16.60 1.29
CA ALA A 447 7.14 16.09 0.27
C ALA A 447 5.71 15.86 0.80
N ALA A 448 5.57 15.45 2.06
CA ALA A 448 4.27 15.34 2.71
C ALA A 448 3.68 16.71 3.03
N LEU A 449 4.48 17.67 3.49
CA LEU A 449 4.00 19.04 3.72
C LEU A 449 3.51 19.70 2.42
N GLN A 450 4.24 19.54 1.31
CA GLN A 450 3.85 20.05 -0.01
C GLN A 450 2.46 19.54 -0.42
N ARG A 451 2.23 18.23 -0.32
CA ARG A 451 0.93 17.62 -0.61
C ARG A 451 -0.16 18.07 0.35
N MET A 452 0.16 18.22 1.64
CA MET A 452 -0.78 18.77 2.63
C MET A 452 -1.18 20.20 2.30
N ALA A 453 -0.24 21.07 1.88
CA ALA A 453 -0.53 22.43 1.47
C ALA A 453 -1.50 22.46 0.28
N THR A 454 -1.21 21.69 -0.77
CA THR A 454 -2.08 21.59 -1.96
C THR A 454 -3.48 21.08 -1.60
N MET A 455 -3.57 20.01 -0.78
CA MET A 455 -4.85 19.47 -0.34
C MET A 455 -5.61 20.46 0.56
N ALA A 456 -4.90 21.26 1.38
CA ALA A 456 -5.51 22.28 2.23
C ALA A 456 -6.16 23.39 1.40
N ASP A 457 -5.45 23.90 0.40
CA ASP A 457 -5.98 24.91 -0.54
C ASP A 457 -7.23 24.38 -1.26
N ALA A 458 -7.18 23.14 -1.75
CA ALA A 458 -8.28 22.52 -2.48
C ALA A 458 -9.60 22.46 -1.69
N ILE A 459 -9.52 22.24 -0.37
CA ILE A 459 -10.71 22.12 0.51
C ILE A 459 -10.99 23.40 1.31
N GLY A 460 -10.39 24.54 0.94
CA GLY A 460 -10.64 25.85 1.55
C GLY A 460 -10.09 26.01 2.97
N LYS A 461 -8.95 25.37 3.27
CA LYS A 461 -8.21 25.51 4.54
C LYS A 461 -6.98 26.41 4.38
N ASP A 462 -7.22 27.63 3.88
CA ASP A 462 -6.19 28.61 3.53
C ASP A 462 -5.17 28.87 4.66
N ASP A 463 -5.63 28.93 5.92
CA ASP A 463 -4.76 29.11 7.10
C ASP A 463 -3.78 27.96 7.30
N ASP A 464 -4.20 26.72 7.01
CA ASP A 464 -3.32 25.56 7.10
C ASP A 464 -2.36 25.53 5.91
N ALA A 465 -2.86 25.83 4.70
CA ALA A 465 -2.03 25.91 3.50
C ALA A 465 -0.89 26.93 3.68
N ALA A 466 -1.21 28.13 4.18
CA ALA A 466 -0.21 29.16 4.48
C ALA A 466 0.83 28.69 5.51
N LYS A 467 0.41 27.99 6.57
CA LYS A 467 1.34 27.43 7.58
C LYS A 467 2.23 26.34 7.00
N PHE A 468 1.66 25.46 6.17
CA PHE A 468 2.44 24.44 5.49
C PHE A 468 3.44 25.06 4.52
N ASN A 469 3.03 26.03 3.70
CA ASN A 469 3.91 26.74 2.77
C ASN A 469 5.06 27.44 3.48
N ALA A 470 4.79 28.17 4.57
CA ALA A 470 5.84 28.79 5.38
C ALA A 470 6.81 27.75 5.97
N ARG A 471 6.30 26.58 6.37
CA ARG A 471 7.13 25.49 6.90
C ARG A 471 7.95 24.80 5.81
N ILE A 472 7.39 24.62 4.61
CA ILE A 472 8.08 24.06 3.43
C ILE A 472 9.25 24.96 3.05
N GLU A 473 9.02 26.28 2.91
CA GLU A 473 10.06 27.23 2.55
C GLU A 473 11.26 27.17 3.52
N LEU A 474 10.96 27.19 4.82
CA LEU A 474 11.98 27.09 5.87
C LEU A 474 12.72 25.74 5.85
N ALA A 475 11.98 24.64 5.74
CA ALA A 475 12.54 23.29 5.74
C ALA A 475 13.38 23.02 4.50
N THR A 476 12.91 23.37 3.29
CA THR A 476 13.66 23.21 2.03
C THR A 476 14.93 24.05 2.02
N SER A 477 14.86 25.29 2.50
CA SER A 477 16.05 26.15 2.61
C SER A 477 17.09 25.52 3.55
N SER A 478 16.67 25.12 4.76
CA SER A 478 17.56 24.48 5.74
C SER A 478 18.08 23.12 5.26
N PHE A 479 17.25 22.38 4.52
CA PHE A 479 17.60 21.09 3.93
C PHE A 479 18.74 21.26 2.93
N HIS A 480 18.59 22.16 1.96
CA HIS A 480 19.62 22.41 0.96
C HIS A 480 20.89 22.97 1.61
N GLU A 481 20.80 23.98 2.48
CA GLU A 481 21.95 24.58 3.16
C GLU A 481 22.81 23.55 3.92
N LYS A 482 22.16 22.63 4.64
CA LYS A 482 22.85 21.74 5.59
C LYS A 482 23.24 20.38 5.01
N LEU A 483 22.53 19.91 3.97
CA LEU A 483 22.69 18.55 3.44
C LEU A 483 23.25 18.54 2.02
N PHE A 484 23.24 19.65 1.29
CA PHE A 484 23.93 19.72 0.00
C PHE A 484 25.43 19.97 0.19
N ASN A 485 26.26 19.14 -0.42
CA ASN A 485 27.70 19.32 -0.44
C ASN A 485 28.12 20.04 -1.73
N GLN A 486 28.39 21.33 -1.61
CA GLN A 486 28.83 22.19 -2.72
C GLN A 486 30.09 21.68 -3.44
N SER A 487 30.98 20.94 -2.77
CA SER A 487 32.21 20.44 -3.39
C SER A 487 31.98 19.23 -4.29
N THR A 488 30.98 18.41 -3.98
CA THR A 488 30.64 17.20 -4.76
C THR A 488 29.45 17.42 -5.67
N GLY A 489 28.64 18.47 -5.43
CA GLY A 489 27.39 18.70 -6.16
C GLY A 489 26.27 17.74 -5.75
N LEU A 490 26.38 17.09 -4.60
CA LEU A 490 25.47 16.01 -4.17
C LEU A 490 24.99 16.22 -2.74
N TYR A 491 23.86 15.61 -2.41
CA TYR A 491 23.38 15.52 -1.03
C TYR A 491 24.12 14.42 -0.28
N ARG A 492 24.53 14.71 0.96
CA ARG A 492 25.08 13.73 1.92
C ARG A 492 23.94 12.98 2.61
N ASP A 493 24.20 11.82 3.20
CA ASP A 493 23.17 11.02 3.90
C ASP A 493 22.55 11.75 5.10
N GLY A 494 23.36 12.51 5.82
CA GLY A 494 22.93 13.32 6.95
C GLY A 494 23.97 14.38 7.32
N ILE A 495 23.62 15.25 8.27
CA ILE A 495 24.55 16.32 8.69
C ILE A 495 25.82 15.70 9.27
N GLY A 496 26.97 16.12 8.73
CA GLY A 496 28.30 15.68 9.17
C GLY A 496 28.80 14.38 8.55
N THR A 497 28.08 13.79 7.58
CA THR A 497 28.55 12.59 6.86
C THR A 497 29.24 12.96 5.56
N ASP A 498 30.30 12.24 5.17
CA ASP A 498 30.95 12.42 3.86
C ASP A 498 30.36 11.50 2.78
N HIS A 499 29.54 10.52 3.18
CA HIS A 499 28.87 9.60 2.27
C HIS A 499 27.64 10.25 1.62
N SER A 500 27.47 10.00 0.32
CA SER A 500 26.34 10.38 -0.52
C SER A 500 25.77 9.13 -1.17
N SER A 501 24.75 8.54 -0.56
CA SER A 501 24.06 7.40 -1.14
C SER A 501 23.21 7.82 -2.34
N ILE A 502 22.86 6.86 -3.20
CA ILE A 502 21.91 7.14 -4.28
C ILE A 502 20.56 7.61 -3.72
N HIS A 503 20.09 7.07 -2.59
CA HIS A 503 18.83 7.45 -1.92
C HIS A 503 18.83 8.91 -1.47
N ALA A 504 19.95 9.40 -0.96
CA ALA A 504 20.08 10.79 -0.55
C ALA A 504 19.92 11.78 -1.73
N ASN A 505 20.02 11.30 -2.97
CA ASN A 505 19.99 12.14 -4.16
C ASN A 505 18.73 11.91 -5.02
N PHE A 506 18.32 10.66 -5.26
CA PHE A 506 17.12 10.41 -6.08
C PHE A 506 15.82 10.75 -5.34
N PHE A 507 15.73 10.60 -4.00
CA PHE A 507 14.49 10.95 -3.29
C PHE A 507 14.21 12.46 -3.31
N PRO A 508 15.17 13.35 -2.97
CA PRO A 508 14.96 14.78 -3.13
C PRO A 508 14.67 15.18 -4.57
N LEU A 509 15.31 14.54 -5.55
CA LEU A 509 15.05 14.78 -6.96
C LEU A 509 13.62 14.39 -7.35
N ALA A 510 13.19 13.17 -7.04
CA ALA A 510 11.83 12.68 -7.30
C ALA A 510 10.73 13.52 -6.62
N PHE A 511 11.06 14.16 -5.49
CA PHE A 511 10.14 15.03 -4.77
C PHE A 511 10.23 16.51 -5.16
N GLY A 512 11.08 16.87 -6.13
CA GLY A 512 11.24 18.26 -6.60
C GLY A 512 11.81 19.20 -5.54
N LEU A 513 12.75 18.71 -4.72
CA LEU A 513 13.37 19.49 -3.63
C LEU A 513 14.75 20.06 -3.98
N ILE A 514 15.30 19.67 -5.13
CA ILE A 514 16.62 20.11 -5.59
C ILE A 514 16.46 21.42 -6.37
N PRO A 515 17.24 22.48 -6.06
CA PRO A 515 17.26 23.70 -6.84
C PRO A 515 17.58 23.44 -8.31
N GLU A 516 16.96 24.19 -9.22
CA GLU A 516 17.03 23.98 -10.67
C GLU A 516 18.48 23.92 -11.18
N GLU A 517 19.35 24.79 -10.67
CA GLU A 517 20.77 24.87 -11.00
C GLU A 517 21.59 23.64 -10.59
N ASN A 518 21.07 22.79 -9.70
CA ASN A 518 21.75 21.58 -9.22
C ASN A 518 21.17 20.29 -9.81
N ILE A 519 20.00 20.34 -10.45
CA ILE A 519 19.33 19.15 -11.00
C ILE A 519 20.22 18.42 -12.00
N ALA A 520 20.77 19.14 -13.00
CA ALA A 520 21.58 18.53 -14.06
C ALA A 520 22.78 17.73 -13.49
N GLY A 521 23.52 18.30 -12.54
CA GLY A 521 24.67 17.62 -11.94
C GLY A 521 24.29 16.38 -11.12
N VAL A 522 23.14 16.39 -10.46
CA VAL A 522 22.62 15.23 -9.72
C VAL A 522 22.13 14.14 -10.69
N VAL A 523 21.45 14.52 -11.77
CA VAL A 523 20.99 13.60 -12.82
C VAL A 523 22.18 12.94 -13.51
N ASP A 524 23.18 13.72 -13.93
CA ASP A 524 24.41 13.19 -14.55
C ASP A 524 25.11 12.18 -13.63
N TRP A 525 25.19 12.47 -12.34
CA TRP A 525 25.79 11.53 -11.39
C TRP A 525 24.96 10.26 -11.19
N LEU A 526 23.62 10.37 -11.18
CA LEU A 526 22.70 9.24 -11.10
C LEU A 526 22.72 8.38 -12.37
N ASP A 527 22.98 8.97 -13.53
CA ASP A 527 23.10 8.28 -14.82
C ASP A 527 24.25 7.24 -14.80
N ASP A 528 25.32 7.54 -14.07
CA ASP A 528 26.46 6.65 -13.86
C ASP A 528 26.21 5.54 -12.81
N GLN A 529 25.07 5.53 -12.12
CA GLN A 529 24.80 4.56 -11.04
C GLN A 529 24.07 3.30 -11.52
N ASP A 530 24.37 2.18 -10.87
CA ASP A 530 23.58 0.95 -10.98
C ASP A 530 22.33 0.99 -10.07
N MET A 531 21.43 0.01 -10.20
CA MET A 531 20.27 -0.19 -9.31
C MET A 531 20.71 -0.59 -7.88
N ARG A 532 21.40 0.27 -7.14
CA ARG A 532 21.93 -0.01 -5.77
C ARG A 532 20.87 0.17 -4.66
N CYS A 533 19.59 0.07 -5.02
CA CYS A 533 18.45 0.20 -4.12
C CYS A 533 17.51 -1.00 -4.28
N SER A 534 16.57 -1.16 -3.36
CA SER A 534 15.59 -2.25 -3.41
C SER A 534 14.50 -2.00 -4.46
N VAL A 535 13.66 -3.02 -4.68
CA VAL A 535 12.45 -2.90 -5.51
C VAL A 535 11.50 -1.80 -5.02
N TYR A 536 11.44 -1.52 -3.72
CA TYR A 536 10.63 -0.44 -3.14
C TYR A 536 11.18 0.93 -3.57
N ALA A 537 12.47 1.16 -3.34
CA ALA A 537 13.11 2.43 -3.64
C ALA A 537 13.27 2.67 -5.15
N ALA A 538 13.30 1.61 -5.95
CA ALA A 538 13.41 1.69 -7.41
C ALA A 538 12.27 2.47 -8.05
N GLN A 539 11.05 2.47 -7.48
CA GLN A 539 9.95 3.35 -7.92
C GLN A 539 10.42 4.81 -8.03
N TYR A 540 11.00 5.33 -6.95
CA TYR A 540 11.42 6.73 -6.85
C TYR A 540 12.69 7.01 -7.64
N PHE A 541 13.60 6.05 -7.73
CA PHE A 541 14.78 6.20 -8.58
C PHE A 541 14.37 6.33 -10.05
N MET A 542 13.46 5.48 -10.55
CA MET A 542 12.96 5.58 -11.91
C MET A 542 12.18 6.88 -12.15
N GLU A 543 11.31 7.30 -11.22
CA GLU A 543 10.62 8.60 -11.31
C GLU A 543 11.61 9.76 -11.42
N SER A 544 12.69 9.74 -10.63
CA SER A 544 13.73 10.78 -10.69
C SER A 544 14.42 10.85 -12.05
N LEU A 545 14.62 9.71 -12.74
CA LEU A 545 15.22 9.68 -14.07
C LEU A 545 14.21 10.14 -15.13
N PHE A 546 13.00 9.55 -15.17
CA PHE A 546 12.00 9.89 -16.20
C PHE A 546 11.52 11.35 -16.16
N ASN A 547 11.40 11.94 -14.97
CA ASN A 547 11.00 13.34 -14.82
C ASN A 547 12.09 14.30 -15.30
N HIS A 548 13.36 13.87 -15.35
CA HIS A 548 14.51 14.73 -15.58
C HIS A 548 15.39 14.31 -16.77
N GLY A 549 14.82 13.63 -17.77
CA GLY A 549 15.50 13.35 -19.04
C GLY A 549 16.39 12.10 -19.05
N GLY A 550 16.36 11.30 -17.98
CA GLY A 550 17.13 10.05 -17.81
C GLY A 550 16.40 8.80 -18.31
N GLU A 551 15.44 8.91 -19.22
CA GLU A 551 14.61 7.78 -19.67
C GLU A 551 15.40 6.62 -20.28
N GLN A 552 16.50 6.89 -21.00
CA GLN A 552 17.36 5.86 -21.57
C GLN A 552 17.96 4.99 -20.45
N LYS A 553 18.49 5.62 -19.41
CA LYS A 553 19.04 4.93 -18.25
C LYS A 553 17.97 4.18 -17.46
N ALA A 554 16.81 4.78 -17.24
CA ALA A 554 15.71 4.14 -16.54
C ALA A 554 15.31 2.83 -17.23
N ILE A 555 15.12 2.87 -18.56
CA ILE A 555 14.80 1.68 -19.37
C ILE A 555 15.94 0.65 -19.30
N ALA A 556 17.19 1.09 -19.45
CA ALA A 556 18.35 0.20 -19.40
C ALA A 556 18.49 -0.51 -18.04
N LEU A 557 18.19 0.18 -16.93
CA LEU A 557 18.17 -0.42 -15.60
C LEU A 557 17.03 -1.44 -15.45
N MET A 558 15.88 -1.21 -16.08
CA MET A 558 14.77 -2.16 -16.05
C MET A 558 15.11 -3.49 -16.73
N THR A 559 15.83 -3.42 -17.85
CA THR A 559 16.19 -4.55 -18.70
C THR A 559 17.62 -5.07 -18.50
N ALA A 560 18.33 -4.58 -17.48
CA ALA A 560 19.70 -4.99 -17.19
C ALA A 560 19.81 -6.50 -16.88
N ASP A 561 20.93 -7.13 -17.23
CA ASP A 561 21.19 -8.55 -16.96
C ASP A 561 21.58 -8.87 -15.49
N GLY A 562 21.73 -7.85 -14.65
CA GLY A 562 22.09 -8.01 -13.25
C GLY A 562 20.96 -8.54 -12.38
N ASP A 563 21.30 -9.03 -11.18
CA ASP A 563 20.35 -9.58 -10.20
C ASP A 563 19.51 -8.50 -9.47
N ARG A 564 19.51 -7.26 -9.97
CA ARG A 564 18.69 -6.12 -9.52
C ARG A 564 17.98 -5.46 -10.70
N SER A 565 17.24 -6.27 -11.44
CA SER A 565 16.42 -5.81 -12.57
C SER A 565 15.10 -6.58 -12.61
N TRP A 566 14.11 -5.99 -13.29
CA TRP A 566 12.85 -6.70 -13.54
C TRP A 566 13.03 -7.80 -14.60
N LYS A 567 14.00 -7.64 -15.52
CA LYS A 567 14.40 -8.73 -16.43
C LYS A 567 14.83 -9.98 -15.65
N HIS A 568 15.61 -9.83 -14.58
CA HIS A 568 16.00 -10.96 -13.72
C HIS A 568 14.78 -11.70 -13.13
N MET A 569 13.78 -10.96 -12.64
CA MET A 569 12.53 -11.57 -12.16
C MET A 569 11.80 -12.32 -13.28
N VAL A 570 11.67 -11.70 -14.45
CA VAL A 570 11.00 -12.31 -15.61
C VAL A 570 11.74 -13.58 -16.08
N ASP A 571 13.07 -13.55 -16.15
CA ASP A 571 13.90 -14.68 -16.58
C ASP A 571 13.94 -15.81 -15.54
N SER A 572 13.62 -15.53 -14.27
CA SER A 572 13.44 -16.55 -13.24
C SER A 572 12.22 -17.45 -13.48
N GLY A 573 11.27 -17.01 -14.31
CA GLY A 573 9.99 -17.68 -14.53
C GLY A 573 8.96 -17.46 -13.41
N THR A 574 9.17 -16.46 -12.52
CA THR A 574 8.14 -16.06 -11.56
C THR A 574 6.92 -15.51 -12.30
N THR A 575 5.75 -15.62 -11.67
CA THR A 575 4.51 -15.08 -12.24
C THR A 575 3.90 -13.99 -11.37
N ILE A 576 4.45 -13.74 -10.18
CA ILE A 576 4.15 -12.57 -9.36
C ILE A 576 5.52 -11.98 -8.96
N THR A 577 5.61 -10.66 -8.87
CA THR A 577 6.81 -9.95 -8.44
C THR A 577 7.24 -10.33 -7.03
N TRP A 578 8.52 -10.17 -6.74
CA TRP A 578 9.13 -10.54 -5.47
C TRP A 578 9.24 -9.36 -4.52
N GLU A 579 9.43 -9.66 -3.23
CA GLU A 579 9.66 -8.63 -2.21
C GLU A 579 11.06 -8.01 -2.29
N ALA A 580 12.06 -8.75 -2.75
CA ALA A 580 13.40 -8.26 -2.99
C ALA A 580 13.89 -8.75 -4.35
N TRP A 581 14.96 -8.14 -4.86
CA TRP A 581 15.49 -8.50 -6.17
C TRP A 581 15.91 -9.97 -6.30
N ASP A 582 16.44 -10.54 -5.21
CA ASP A 582 16.89 -11.94 -5.18
C ASP A 582 16.98 -12.47 -3.74
N MET A 583 16.93 -13.80 -3.58
CA MET A 583 17.12 -14.49 -2.31
C MET A 583 18.48 -14.17 -1.67
N LYS A 584 19.50 -13.83 -2.48
CA LYS A 584 20.80 -13.33 -2.04
C LYS A 584 20.69 -12.12 -1.11
N TYR A 585 19.78 -11.19 -1.40
CA TYR A 585 19.61 -9.95 -0.64
C TYR A 585 18.68 -10.15 0.55
N LYS A 586 17.63 -10.96 0.37
CA LYS A 586 16.66 -11.30 1.41
C LYS A 586 16.29 -12.80 1.40
N PRO A 587 17.00 -13.66 2.15
CA PRO A 587 16.75 -15.11 2.11
C PRO A 587 15.38 -15.58 2.62
N ASN A 588 14.61 -14.69 3.24
CA ASN A 588 13.26 -14.95 3.74
C ASN A 588 12.20 -14.12 3.02
N GLN A 589 12.43 -13.77 1.75
CA GLN A 589 11.43 -13.06 0.95
C GLN A 589 10.27 -13.95 0.53
N ASP A 590 9.11 -13.35 0.28
CA ASP A 590 8.03 -13.97 -0.47
C ASP A 590 8.13 -13.66 -1.97
N TRP A 591 7.51 -14.52 -2.78
CA TRP A 591 7.49 -14.45 -4.24
C TRP A 591 6.15 -13.94 -4.79
N ASN A 592 5.39 -13.24 -3.94
CA ASN A 592 4.03 -12.82 -4.23
C ASN A 592 3.74 -11.41 -3.67
N HIS A 593 4.64 -10.46 -3.97
CA HIS A 593 4.69 -9.15 -3.33
C HIS A 593 4.42 -8.01 -4.31
N ALA A 594 3.43 -7.18 -4.01
CA ALA A 594 2.93 -6.17 -4.95
C ALA A 594 3.89 -5.00 -5.19
N TRP A 595 4.69 -4.61 -4.19
CA TRP A 595 5.60 -3.45 -4.31
C TRP A 595 6.71 -3.63 -5.36
N GLY A 596 6.91 -4.87 -5.84
CA GLY A 596 7.90 -5.18 -6.86
C GLY A 596 7.39 -4.85 -8.26
N ALA A 597 6.10 -4.51 -8.37
CA ALA A 597 5.40 -4.27 -9.63
C ALA A 597 5.43 -2.81 -10.08
N ALA A 598 6.40 -2.00 -9.64
CA ALA A 598 6.55 -0.60 -10.06
C ALA A 598 6.43 -0.36 -11.59
N PRO A 599 6.96 -1.22 -12.49
CA PRO A 599 6.76 -1.07 -13.93
C PRO A 599 5.30 -1.04 -14.38
N ALA A 600 4.35 -1.59 -13.60
CA ALA A 600 2.93 -1.48 -13.89
C ALA A 600 2.47 -0.02 -13.97
N ASN A 601 3.00 0.88 -13.12
CA ASN A 601 2.70 2.32 -13.20
C ASN A 601 3.75 3.11 -14.00
N LEU A 602 5.04 2.76 -13.91
CA LEU A 602 6.10 3.53 -14.56
C LEU A 602 5.97 3.51 -16.09
N LEU A 603 5.64 2.36 -16.69
CA LEU A 603 5.54 2.26 -18.15
C LEU A 603 4.33 3.02 -18.71
N PRO A 604 3.10 2.93 -18.14
CA PRO A 604 2.01 3.79 -18.55
C PRO A 604 2.23 5.29 -18.29
N ARG A 605 2.82 5.65 -17.14
CA ARG A 605 3.00 7.06 -16.78
C ARG A 605 4.11 7.74 -17.57
N PHE A 606 5.21 7.06 -17.85
CA PHE A 606 6.40 7.68 -18.46
C PHE A 606 6.67 7.21 -19.88
N VAL A 607 6.57 5.90 -20.20
CA VAL A 607 6.82 5.41 -21.55
C VAL A 607 5.65 5.74 -22.48
N LEU A 608 4.41 5.39 -22.08
CA LEU A 608 3.23 5.93 -22.79
C LEU A 608 3.10 7.44 -22.52
N GLY A 609 3.43 7.88 -21.31
CA GLY A 609 3.49 9.31 -20.97
C GLY A 609 2.16 9.88 -20.47
N VAL A 610 1.29 9.09 -19.83
CA VAL A 610 -0.07 9.53 -19.47
C VAL A 610 -0.20 9.74 -17.97
N GLU A 611 -0.45 10.98 -17.53
CA GLU A 611 -0.64 11.32 -16.12
C GLU A 611 -1.79 12.34 -15.92
N ALA A 612 -2.45 12.28 -14.77
CA ALA A 612 -3.40 13.32 -14.37
C ALA A 612 -2.65 14.60 -13.99
N SER A 613 -3.03 15.75 -14.56
CA SER A 613 -2.47 17.05 -14.19
C SER A 613 -3.37 17.85 -13.25
N SER A 614 -4.60 17.39 -13.03
CA SER A 614 -5.51 17.98 -12.04
C SER A 614 -6.46 16.92 -11.45
N PRO A 615 -7.05 17.19 -10.26
CA PRO A 615 -7.91 16.24 -9.56
C PRO A 615 -9.12 15.78 -10.36
N GLY A 616 -9.43 14.49 -10.30
CA GLY A 616 -10.55 13.88 -11.02
C GLY A 616 -10.29 13.73 -12.51
N TRP A 617 -9.02 13.74 -12.92
CA TRP A 617 -8.61 13.80 -14.33
C TRP A 617 -9.32 14.95 -15.07
N LYS A 618 -9.52 16.12 -14.46
CA LYS A 618 -10.11 17.27 -15.18
C LYS A 618 -9.24 17.65 -16.38
N THR A 619 -7.92 17.51 -16.24
CA THR A 619 -6.92 17.62 -17.30
C THR A 619 -5.89 16.51 -17.16
N ALA A 620 -5.28 16.12 -18.29
CA ALA A 620 -4.15 15.20 -18.33
C ALA A 620 -2.89 15.91 -18.84
N ASN A 621 -1.72 15.37 -18.49
CA ASN A 621 -0.46 15.65 -19.19
C ASN A 621 -0.09 14.43 -20.04
N ILE A 622 0.32 14.68 -21.28
CA ILE A 622 0.80 13.67 -22.21
C ILE A 622 2.27 13.98 -22.52
N ARG A 623 3.16 13.26 -21.85
CA ARG A 623 4.61 13.45 -21.87
C ARG A 623 5.34 12.11 -22.09
N PRO A 624 5.34 11.54 -23.31
CA PRO A 624 6.07 10.30 -23.60
C PRO A 624 7.58 10.45 -23.38
N CYS A 625 8.20 9.40 -22.85
CA CYS A 625 9.64 9.29 -22.63
C CYS A 625 10.17 8.05 -23.36
N PRO A 626 10.50 8.17 -24.67
CA PRO A 626 10.76 7.02 -25.52
C PRO A 626 12.10 6.31 -25.21
N GLY A 627 13.11 7.04 -24.72
CA GLY A 627 14.48 6.50 -24.64
C GLY A 627 14.92 5.98 -26.03
N ASP A 628 15.39 4.73 -26.07
CA ASP A 628 15.79 4.05 -27.32
C ASP A 628 14.64 3.27 -28.01
N LEU A 629 13.42 3.29 -27.46
CA LEU A 629 12.29 2.56 -28.02
C LEU A 629 11.80 3.22 -29.32
N THR A 630 11.45 2.37 -30.30
CA THR A 630 10.98 2.83 -31.62
C THR A 630 9.48 3.05 -31.68
N TYR A 631 8.70 2.35 -30.85
CA TYR A 631 7.28 2.59 -30.66
C TYR A 631 6.83 2.18 -29.25
N ALA A 632 5.74 2.78 -28.79
CA ALA A 632 4.92 2.22 -27.72
C ALA A 632 3.44 2.57 -27.93
N ARG A 633 2.55 1.68 -27.49
CA ARG A 633 1.12 1.85 -27.55
C ARG A 633 0.44 1.20 -26.36
N GLY A 634 -0.76 1.67 -26.05
CA GLY A 634 -1.53 1.08 -24.97
C GLY A 634 -2.75 1.89 -24.60
N LYS A 635 -3.31 1.51 -23.45
CA LYS A 635 -4.55 2.05 -22.92
C LYS A 635 -4.40 2.26 -21.41
N VAL A 636 -4.65 3.48 -20.96
CA VAL A 636 -4.57 3.88 -19.55
C VAL A 636 -5.98 4.14 -19.02
N PRO A 637 -6.46 3.38 -18.02
CA PRO A 637 -7.78 3.62 -17.44
C PRO A 637 -7.82 4.94 -16.65
N THR A 638 -8.96 5.62 -16.70
CA THR A 638 -9.24 6.82 -15.89
C THR A 638 -10.70 6.83 -15.46
N PRO A 639 -11.11 7.62 -14.45
CA PRO A 639 -12.51 7.78 -14.07
C PRO A 639 -13.41 8.35 -15.18
N LYS A 640 -12.82 9.05 -16.16
CA LYS A 640 -13.54 9.61 -17.32
C LYS A 640 -13.65 8.62 -18.48
N GLY A 641 -13.08 7.43 -18.35
CA GLY A 641 -12.90 6.47 -19.44
C GLY A 641 -11.43 6.36 -19.86
N PRO A 642 -11.07 5.33 -20.63
CA PRO A 642 -9.68 5.07 -20.98
C PRO A 642 -9.11 6.11 -21.95
N ILE A 643 -7.82 6.42 -21.79
CA ILE A 643 -7.03 7.15 -22.78
C ILE A 643 -6.29 6.10 -23.62
N SER A 644 -6.47 6.13 -24.94
CA SER A 644 -5.69 5.30 -25.86
C SER A 644 -4.58 6.12 -26.49
N ILE A 645 -3.37 5.58 -26.51
CA ILE A 645 -2.17 6.28 -26.96
C ILE A 645 -1.28 5.33 -27.75
N GLU A 646 -0.71 5.83 -28.84
CA GLU A 646 0.27 5.14 -29.67
C GLU A 646 1.25 6.19 -30.18
N TRP A 647 2.55 5.90 -30.09
CA TRP A 647 3.57 6.73 -30.70
C TRP A 647 4.65 5.90 -31.40
N GLU A 648 5.22 6.48 -32.45
CA GLU A 648 6.41 6.01 -33.15
C GLU A 648 7.48 7.11 -33.07
N SER A 649 8.73 6.76 -32.76
CA SER A 649 9.82 7.73 -32.57
C SER A 649 10.77 7.84 -33.79
N GLN A 650 10.63 6.95 -34.78
CA GLN A 650 11.48 6.93 -35.98
C GLN A 650 10.64 6.79 -37.27
N PRO A 651 10.99 7.48 -38.37
CA PRO A 651 12.07 8.46 -38.52
C PRO A 651 11.79 9.83 -37.90
N SER A 652 10.56 10.07 -37.44
CA SER A 652 10.11 11.31 -36.80
C SER A 652 9.06 10.98 -35.73
N PHE A 653 8.98 11.75 -34.65
CA PHE A 653 8.02 11.47 -33.58
C PHE A 653 6.57 11.72 -34.04
N THR A 654 5.75 10.68 -34.03
CA THR A 654 4.31 10.72 -34.34
C THR A 654 3.53 10.11 -33.20
N LEU A 655 2.45 10.76 -32.75
CA LEU A 655 1.60 10.35 -31.63
C LEU A 655 0.13 10.38 -32.05
N SER A 656 -0.56 9.26 -31.89
CA SER A 656 -2.02 9.12 -32.00
C SER A 656 -2.59 9.03 -30.58
N LEU A 657 -3.56 9.90 -30.28
CA LEU A 657 -4.15 10.01 -28.95
C LEU A 657 -5.67 10.06 -29.08
N THR A 658 -6.37 9.27 -28.26
CA THR A 658 -7.82 9.32 -28.11
C THR A 658 -8.16 9.57 -26.64
N LEU A 659 -8.73 10.74 -26.37
CA LEU A 659 -9.19 11.18 -25.06
C LEU A 659 -10.70 10.98 -24.91
N PRO A 660 -11.20 10.71 -23.69
CA PRO A 660 -12.63 10.85 -23.38
C PRO A 660 -13.17 12.26 -23.68
N ASP A 661 -14.46 12.37 -24.00
CA ASP A 661 -15.10 13.62 -24.47
C ASP A 661 -14.92 14.81 -23.50
N ASP A 662 -14.96 14.55 -22.18
CA ASP A 662 -14.85 15.56 -21.12
C ASP A 662 -13.42 15.67 -20.54
N LEU A 663 -12.40 15.28 -21.31
CA LEU A 663 -10.98 15.37 -20.94
C LEU A 663 -10.20 16.21 -21.96
N GLU A 664 -9.34 17.07 -21.45
CA GLU A 664 -8.36 17.84 -22.24
C GLU A 664 -6.95 17.47 -21.79
N ALA A 665 -6.00 17.52 -22.72
CA ALA A 665 -4.61 17.18 -22.42
C ALA A 665 -3.61 18.24 -22.88
N THR A 666 -2.62 18.53 -22.06
CA THR A 666 -1.38 19.22 -22.45
C THR A 666 -0.38 18.22 -23.02
N LEU A 667 0.39 18.64 -24.02
CA LEU A 667 1.34 17.77 -24.71
C LEU A 667 2.77 18.31 -24.61
N GLU A 668 3.67 17.43 -24.18
CA GLU A 668 5.12 17.62 -24.16
C GLU A 668 5.79 16.49 -24.95
N LEU A 669 6.27 16.79 -26.15
CA LEU A 669 6.77 15.79 -27.10
C LEU A 669 8.30 15.81 -27.17
N PRO A 670 8.97 14.66 -27.36
CA PRO A 670 10.39 14.63 -27.65
C PRO A 670 10.76 15.49 -28.86
N ALA A 671 11.89 16.20 -28.78
CA ALA A 671 12.42 17.04 -29.84
C ALA A 671 13.88 16.66 -30.18
N THR A 672 14.22 16.77 -31.46
CA THR A 672 15.55 16.55 -32.02
C THR A 672 16.06 17.80 -32.73
N ASP A 673 17.36 17.86 -33.03
CA ASP A 673 18.03 19.04 -33.62
C ASP A 673 17.70 19.31 -35.10
N GLY A 674 16.80 18.53 -35.71
CA GLY A 674 16.28 18.77 -37.06
C GLY A 674 14.83 19.26 -37.11
N ASP A 675 14.14 19.32 -35.97
CA ASP A 675 12.70 19.58 -35.92
C ASP A 675 12.37 21.06 -36.15
N ALA A 676 11.41 21.32 -37.03
CA ALA A 676 11.00 22.66 -37.44
C ALA A 676 9.60 23.06 -36.98
N GLU A 677 8.67 22.11 -36.94
CA GLU A 677 7.28 22.40 -36.58
C GLU A 677 6.58 21.19 -35.95
N VAL A 678 5.50 21.48 -35.22
CA VAL A 678 4.57 20.48 -34.73
C VAL A 678 3.23 20.66 -35.44
N THR A 679 2.65 19.58 -35.91
CA THR A 679 1.32 19.57 -36.54
C THR A 679 0.34 18.74 -35.71
N VAL A 680 -0.89 19.22 -35.56
CA VAL A 680 -2.04 18.48 -35.00
C VAL A 680 -3.07 18.28 -36.11
N ASN A 681 -3.42 17.03 -36.39
CA ASN A 681 -4.33 16.65 -37.48
C ASN A 681 -3.92 17.25 -38.85
N GLY A 682 -2.60 17.33 -39.09
CA GLY A 682 -2.01 17.88 -40.30
C GLY A 682 -1.97 19.41 -40.39
N GLN A 683 -2.37 20.13 -39.34
CA GLN A 683 -2.30 21.60 -39.26
C GLN A 683 -1.18 22.03 -38.31
N SER A 684 -0.33 22.97 -38.76
CA SER A 684 0.73 23.54 -37.92
C SER A 684 0.11 24.26 -36.71
N VAL A 685 0.67 24.05 -35.53
CA VAL A 685 0.20 24.63 -34.27
C VAL A 685 1.30 25.43 -33.59
N ASP A 686 0.89 26.35 -32.72
CA ASP A 686 1.82 27.12 -31.90
C ASP A 686 2.40 26.22 -30.79
N ALA A 687 3.71 26.03 -30.82
CA ALA A 687 4.45 25.19 -29.89
C ALA A 687 5.83 25.80 -29.64
N ASN A 688 6.32 25.67 -28.40
CA ASN A 688 7.62 26.15 -27.99
C ASN A 688 8.59 24.97 -27.83
N LYS A 689 9.80 25.07 -28.38
CA LYS A 689 10.87 24.13 -28.08
C LYS A 689 11.61 24.60 -26.83
N VAL A 690 11.55 23.81 -25.76
CA VAL A 690 12.26 24.04 -24.50
C VAL A 690 13.14 22.81 -24.27
N ASP A 691 14.45 23.03 -24.22
CA ASP A 691 15.47 21.98 -24.18
C ASP A 691 15.25 20.91 -25.26
N SER A 692 15.08 19.65 -24.86
CA SER A 692 14.87 18.49 -25.73
C SER A 692 13.38 18.18 -25.96
N ARG A 693 12.46 19.13 -25.71
CA ARG A 693 11.02 18.91 -25.86
C ARG A 693 10.26 20.03 -26.57
N TRP A 694 9.20 19.66 -27.28
CA TRP A 694 8.18 20.58 -27.80
C TRP A 694 6.99 20.63 -26.84
N ILE A 695 6.58 21.83 -26.46
CA ILE A 695 5.43 22.09 -25.59
C ILE A 695 4.35 22.78 -26.43
N LEU A 696 3.18 22.16 -26.56
CA LEU A 696 2.05 22.78 -27.25
C LEU A 696 1.44 23.87 -26.37
N ASN A 697 1.15 25.04 -26.95
CA ASN A 697 0.61 26.18 -26.18
C ASN A 697 -0.90 26.05 -25.90
N ALA A 698 -1.59 25.15 -26.60
CA ALA A 698 -3.01 24.88 -26.43
C ALA A 698 -3.25 23.40 -26.14
N PRO A 699 -4.22 23.06 -25.26
CA PRO A 699 -4.57 21.67 -24.99
C PRO A 699 -5.29 21.04 -26.19
N VAL A 700 -5.25 19.71 -26.26
CA VAL A 700 -5.96 18.90 -27.25
C VAL A 700 -7.15 18.16 -26.63
N LYS A 701 -8.12 17.77 -27.47
CA LYS A 701 -9.33 17.02 -27.07
C LYS A 701 -9.70 15.98 -28.12
N GLY A 702 -10.45 14.96 -27.70
CA GLY A 702 -10.96 13.92 -28.58
C GLY A 702 -9.84 13.09 -29.22
N HIS A 703 -10.00 12.74 -30.50
CA HIS A 703 -8.98 12.03 -31.26
C HIS A 703 -8.07 13.01 -32.01
N VAL A 704 -6.77 12.90 -31.79
CA VAL A 704 -5.76 13.72 -32.46
C VAL A 704 -4.55 12.90 -32.91
N ILE A 705 -3.99 13.29 -34.05
CA ILE A 705 -2.69 12.82 -34.53
C ILE A 705 -1.74 14.00 -34.47
N VAL A 706 -0.67 13.86 -33.70
CA VAL A 706 0.36 14.89 -33.53
C VAL A 706 1.66 14.39 -34.12
N LYS A 707 2.33 15.26 -34.89
CA LYS A 707 3.58 14.91 -35.55
C LYS A 707 4.60 16.03 -35.38
N VAL A 708 5.81 15.65 -34.99
CA VAL A 708 6.99 16.52 -34.99
C VAL A 708 7.67 16.36 -36.35
N ASN A 709 7.72 17.44 -37.13
CA ASN A 709 8.26 17.42 -38.49
C ASN A 709 9.67 18.02 -38.52
N SER A 710 10.60 17.31 -39.16
CA SER A 710 11.93 17.84 -39.45
C SER A 710 11.91 18.78 -40.66
N LEU A 711 12.91 19.67 -40.74
CA LEU A 711 13.12 20.50 -41.92
C LEU A 711 13.27 19.62 -43.18
N PRO A 712 12.62 19.99 -44.31
CA PRO A 712 12.71 19.24 -45.56
C PRO A 712 14.11 19.22 -46.20
#